data_AF-A0AA38YBH4-F1
#
_entry.id   AF-A0AA38YBH4-F1
#
_cell.length_a   1.000
_cell.length_b   1.000
_cell.length_c   1.000
_cell.angle_alpha   90.00
_cell.angle_beta   90.00
_cell.angle_gamma   90.00
#
_symmetry.space_group_name_H-M   'P 1'
#
loop_
_entity.id
_entity.type
_entity.pdbx_description
1 polymer ?
#
loop_
_entity_poly.entity_id
_entity_poly.type
_entity_poly.pdbx_seq_one_letter_code
_entity_poly.pdbx_strand_id
1 'polypeptide(L)'
;MLGSHLLHPDLSFLTWTVALVLLLVAFYNRYGHGLNHIPGPTVASFSDFWRLRQAQKRRPELTHIKLHEEYGTLVRIGPRTVSVSDAKAVGIIYGLNSGFSKSDFYLVQQTLKNGKRLFTLFTATDEKFHAKLRRAVSNAYAMSTLVQFEQYVDSTTLAFMHQLRTRFADRSDQLCNFSTWLQWYAFDVIGELTFSKRLGFLDRGEDVEGIIRSIEEMLDYAAVVGQMPFLDSLFKKNPIRIMLSRYGFTKSNTAMVDFARKRLAERIDSESGVIKSSADISSYVRNDFLSKFLAAHQKDPEFITNDRVLALTTANIFAGSDTTAISLRSVLYFLLKHPHDLENLVRELDEEKKQGRFRRDDGMVDWDEVRELPYLSAVIKESLRCHPAAGLTLERVTPPQGVTICDQFIPGGTIIGCSAWTLHRDQKIFGERPEEYRPSRWLEASKEHRRLMENSLFTFGAGARTCIGKNISLLEMYKVVPALLMAFKISLPDPNFEWKLHNAWFVKQSEFYHHHTEAVNQPNPSFRAPSNSLLARQHLQSWEYLDSLPGTQFYRLYRSPASALAIFRKRLSSLAKSFVMMLLHIPRPISVKQLELVMEDTSRGEGEHALKMLHRYHIFKDATFNSAKAFSLTPDFAMFLRRDLTGAGDSRSFGHVAAVLSSRKVTIADLDEYSHQKWEAILGLMVGSTAVLVDGEQIAIELSFGVIQLLKAGHLIEVGGTYNRGYAAKFQNPPSDDRGGEDPQGTFSTLNQQEQIDRHHPLTGRQPPIEVTVTLSIPPRFRPFTLAARAGVARLLSTSSRLYASHTPPAPSYGSAELLRRRYQKRSTPEVDAKTERARTIKRMKLSGYGIAACTLAIIGTIALYPQDAQSDHKSNTIKLDAPPSIAGALDKVEVEQVPTGTSTIPTFPRTIHISTDAPSPTPAAANEGTQPDVEYQLVGLGIRTVSLLSIQVYVVGMYIATSDIAALQERLVHAVADPVATTLVPEEKGKLKELLRDPERGEDVWNEIVKDAGIRTAFRIVPTRNTDFMHLRDGFVRGITARSAHFANDKKDITFQNESFGEAMGEFKSAFGGGARRKLAKGEVLLLARDGQGKMTVWEEDKQGHRVKMGTVTDERVGRLLWLNYLAGKNVSSEPARQSVIDGVMDYVERPVGTVATQVV
;
A
#
# COMPACT_ATOMS: atom_id res chain seq x y z
N MET A 1 13.65 -76.54 -35.81
CA MET A 1 14.53 -75.35 -35.74
C MET A 1 13.85 -74.28 -34.92
N LEU A 2 14.13 -74.29 -33.62
CA LEU A 2 13.79 -73.23 -32.66
C LEU A 2 14.86 -72.13 -32.79
N GLY A 3 14.42 -70.87 -32.89
CA GLY A 3 15.28 -69.71 -33.02
C GLY A 3 14.63 -68.48 -32.40
N SER A 4 14.66 -68.45 -31.07
CA SER A 4 14.66 -67.28 -30.18
C SER A 4 14.57 -65.89 -30.81
N HIS A 5 13.41 -65.25 -30.75
CA HIS A 5 13.32 -63.79 -30.72
C HIS A 5 13.37 -63.30 -29.26
N LEU A 6 14.62 -63.05 -28.83
CA LEU A 6 14.97 -62.26 -27.66
C LEU A 6 14.28 -60.89 -27.72
N LEU A 7 13.16 -60.73 -27.01
CA LEU A 7 12.92 -59.48 -26.31
C LEU A 7 13.96 -59.45 -25.19
N HIS A 8 14.90 -58.49 -25.25
CA HIS A 8 16.03 -58.39 -24.33
C HIS A 8 15.59 -58.62 -22.86
N PRO A 9 16.10 -59.65 -22.16
CA PRO A 9 15.74 -59.94 -20.77
C PRO A 9 15.93 -58.71 -19.85
N ASP A 10 16.90 -57.84 -20.18
CA ASP A 10 17.17 -56.58 -19.47
C ASP A 10 15.99 -55.59 -19.51
N LEU A 11 15.24 -55.54 -20.61
CA LEU A 11 14.10 -54.63 -20.74
C LEU A 11 12.91 -55.13 -19.89
N SER A 12 12.71 -56.45 -19.83
CA SER A 12 11.69 -57.07 -18.99
C SER A 12 12.00 -56.90 -17.50
N PHE A 13 13.26 -57.11 -17.10
CA PHE A 13 13.73 -56.89 -15.74
C PHE A 13 13.58 -55.41 -15.31
N LEU A 14 13.94 -54.48 -16.19
CA LEU A 14 13.74 -53.04 -15.94
C LEU A 14 12.25 -52.71 -15.76
N THR A 15 11.37 -53.25 -16.60
CA THR A 15 9.91 -53.01 -16.47
C THR A 15 9.33 -53.54 -15.16
N TRP A 16 9.72 -54.74 -14.73
CA TRP A 16 9.29 -55.32 -13.46
C TRP A 16 9.86 -54.56 -12.26
N THR A 17 11.11 -54.13 -12.34
CA THR A 17 11.75 -53.31 -11.30
C THR A 17 11.03 -51.97 -11.14
N VAL A 18 10.74 -51.27 -12.24
CA VAL A 18 9.98 -50.02 -12.23
C VAL A 18 8.56 -50.25 -11.68
N ALA A 19 7.87 -51.31 -12.10
CA ALA A 19 6.55 -51.63 -11.58
C ALA A 19 6.56 -51.90 -10.06
N LEU A 20 7.54 -52.66 -9.56
CA LEU A 20 7.72 -52.91 -8.13
C LEU A 20 7.98 -51.63 -7.35
N VAL A 21 8.87 -50.76 -7.85
CA VAL A 21 9.15 -49.46 -7.21
C VAL A 21 7.90 -48.60 -7.17
N LEU A 22 7.13 -48.53 -8.27
CA LEU A 22 5.87 -47.77 -8.30
C LEU A 22 4.83 -48.34 -7.33
N LEU A 23 4.74 -49.66 -7.18
CA LEU A 23 3.86 -50.33 -6.21
C LEU A 23 4.29 -50.02 -4.76
N LEU A 24 5.59 -50.10 -4.46
CA LEU A 24 6.12 -49.76 -3.14
C LEU A 24 5.89 -48.29 -2.79
N VAL A 25 6.10 -47.39 -3.75
CA VAL A 25 5.79 -45.96 -3.58
C VAL A 25 4.29 -45.74 -3.36
N ALA A 26 3.41 -46.41 -4.13
CA ALA A 26 1.97 -46.31 -3.94
C ALA A 26 1.53 -46.82 -2.55
N PHE A 27 2.09 -47.94 -2.10
CA PHE A 27 1.83 -48.49 -0.77
C PHE A 27 2.31 -47.55 0.34
N TYR A 28 3.53 -47.01 0.21
CA TYR A 28 4.07 -46.02 1.13
C TYR A 28 3.26 -44.73 1.13
N ASN A 29 2.82 -44.25 -0.03
CA ASN A 29 1.95 -43.08 -0.15
C ASN A 29 0.64 -43.31 0.61
N ARG A 30 0.01 -44.48 0.47
CA ARG A 30 -1.20 -44.81 1.20
C ARG A 30 -0.96 -44.81 2.70
N TYR A 31 0.01 -45.59 3.19
CA TYR A 31 0.14 -45.98 4.59
C TYR A 31 1.23 -45.27 5.41
N GLY A 32 2.27 -44.76 4.77
CA GLY A 32 3.50 -44.27 5.40
C GLY A 32 3.49 -42.82 5.87
N HIS A 33 2.44 -42.04 5.55
CA HIS A 33 2.36 -40.61 5.90
C HIS A 33 1.54 -40.31 7.16
N GLY A 34 1.01 -41.32 7.86
CA GLY A 34 0.19 -41.11 9.06
C GLY A 34 -1.22 -40.54 8.80
N LEU A 35 -1.66 -40.47 7.52
CA LEU A 35 -2.96 -39.95 7.10
C LEU A 35 -3.98 -41.06 6.80
N ASN A 36 -3.83 -42.24 7.42
CA ASN A 36 -4.65 -43.42 7.12
C ASN A 36 -6.06 -43.34 7.70
N HIS A 37 -6.17 -42.62 8.82
CA HIS A 37 -7.40 -42.37 9.56
C HIS A 37 -8.28 -41.30 8.90
N ILE A 38 -7.73 -40.47 8.00
CA ILE A 38 -8.48 -39.44 7.30
C ILE A 38 -9.23 -40.06 6.11
N PRO A 39 -10.57 -39.92 6.05
CA PRO A 39 -11.38 -40.51 4.98
C PRO A 39 -11.20 -39.78 3.65
N GLY A 40 -11.60 -40.41 2.55
CA GLY A 40 -11.56 -39.84 1.21
C GLY A 40 -11.43 -40.92 0.12
N PRO A 41 -11.41 -40.53 -1.16
CA PRO A 41 -11.32 -41.49 -2.25
C PRO A 41 -10.04 -42.34 -2.15
N THR A 42 -10.18 -43.66 -2.14
CA THR A 42 -9.05 -44.59 -2.02
C THR A 42 -7.99 -44.35 -3.09
N VAL A 43 -8.41 -44.11 -4.34
CA VAL A 43 -7.49 -43.81 -5.46
C VAL A 43 -6.65 -42.55 -5.20
N ALA A 44 -7.21 -41.54 -4.50
CA ALA A 44 -6.50 -40.29 -4.21
C ALA A 44 -5.34 -40.49 -3.22
N SER A 45 -5.45 -41.49 -2.34
CA SER A 45 -4.42 -41.76 -1.34
C SER A 45 -3.14 -42.40 -1.89
N PHE A 46 -3.19 -42.99 -3.10
CA PHE A 46 -2.02 -43.62 -3.74
C PHE A 46 -1.17 -42.64 -4.57
N SER A 47 -1.77 -41.62 -5.17
CA SER A 47 -1.06 -40.67 -6.04
C SER A 47 -1.84 -39.37 -6.24
N ASP A 48 -1.11 -38.24 -6.37
CA ASP A 48 -1.67 -36.95 -6.78
C ASP A 48 -2.21 -36.94 -8.22
N PHE A 49 -1.99 -38.01 -9.00
CA PHE A 49 -2.60 -38.14 -10.33
C PHE A 49 -4.13 -38.05 -10.28
N TRP A 50 -4.76 -38.51 -9.20
CA TRP A 50 -6.21 -38.40 -9.04
C TRP A 50 -6.66 -36.93 -9.00
N ARG A 51 -6.04 -36.10 -8.15
CA ARG A 51 -6.38 -34.66 -8.03
C ARG A 51 -6.02 -33.90 -9.30
N LEU A 52 -4.92 -34.26 -9.97
CA LEU A 52 -4.57 -33.74 -11.30
C LEU A 52 -5.69 -34.02 -12.30
N ARG A 53 -6.20 -35.26 -12.35
CA ARG A 53 -7.33 -35.64 -13.22
C ARG A 53 -8.62 -34.91 -12.86
N GLN A 54 -8.89 -34.64 -11.58
CA GLN A 54 -10.06 -33.82 -11.20
C GLN A 54 -9.91 -32.37 -11.67
N ALA A 55 -8.73 -31.78 -11.54
CA ALA A 55 -8.47 -30.42 -12.04
C ALA A 55 -8.59 -30.34 -13.58
N GLN A 56 -8.18 -31.40 -14.31
CA GLN A 56 -8.34 -31.48 -15.76
C GLN A 56 -9.80 -31.43 -16.23
N LYS A 57 -10.76 -31.85 -15.39
CA LYS A 57 -12.20 -31.78 -15.70
C LYS A 57 -12.78 -30.36 -15.58
N ARG A 58 -12.00 -29.38 -15.13
CA ARG A 58 -12.39 -27.96 -15.01
C ARG A 58 -13.56 -27.65 -14.07
N ARG A 59 -14.00 -28.62 -13.26
CA ARG A 59 -15.01 -28.46 -12.20
C ARG A 59 -14.66 -29.20 -10.87
N PRO A 60 -13.40 -29.12 -10.37
CA PRO A 60 -13.00 -29.83 -9.16
C PRO A 60 -13.73 -29.36 -7.90
N GLU A 61 -14.25 -28.13 -7.87
CA GLU A 61 -15.03 -27.59 -6.75
C GLU A 61 -16.29 -28.40 -6.48
N LEU A 62 -16.99 -28.86 -7.53
CA LEU A 62 -18.15 -29.76 -7.38
C LEU A 62 -17.75 -31.11 -6.79
N THR A 63 -16.59 -31.64 -7.20
CA THR A 63 -16.05 -32.87 -6.62
C THR A 63 -15.75 -32.68 -5.14
N HIS A 64 -15.09 -31.58 -4.76
CA HIS A 64 -14.76 -31.33 -3.35
C HIS A 64 -16.01 -31.16 -2.48
N ILE A 65 -17.03 -30.45 -2.99
CA ILE A 65 -18.33 -30.32 -2.32
C ILE A 65 -18.92 -31.72 -2.02
N LYS A 66 -19.05 -32.57 -3.04
CA LYS A 66 -19.59 -33.93 -2.89
C LYS A 66 -18.79 -34.78 -1.91
N LEU A 67 -17.46 -34.65 -1.93
CA LEU A 67 -16.61 -35.38 -1.00
C LEU A 67 -16.79 -34.92 0.45
N HIS A 68 -17.00 -33.63 0.68
CA HIS A 68 -17.28 -33.14 2.03
C HIS A 68 -18.71 -33.49 2.51
N GLU A 69 -19.67 -33.61 1.58
CA GLU A 69 -21.00 -34.17 1.86
C GLU A 69 -20.91 -35.66 2.25
N GLU A 70 -20.04 -36.44 1.61
CA GLU A 70 -19.87 -37.89 1.84
C GLU A 70 -19.00 -38.23 3.07
N TYR A 71 -17.86 -37.56 3.22
CA TYR A 71 -16.81 -37.93 4.19
C TYR A 71 -16.68 -36.96 5.38
N GLY A 72 -17.40 -35.84 5.38
CA GLY A 72 -17.39 -34.85 6.46
C GLY A 72 -16.34 -33.75 6.30
N THR A 73 -15.87 -33.18 7.41
CA THR A 73 -15.09 -31.93 7.43
C THR A 73 -13.64 -32.08 6.96
N LEU A 74 -13.05 -33.26 7.11
CA LEU A 74 -11.67 -33.57 6.68
C LEU A 74 -11.69 -34.66 5.59
N VAL A 75 -11.11 -34.34 4.44
CA VAL A 75 -11.06 -35.27 3.29
C VAL A 75 -9.66 -35.36 2.72
N ARG A 76 -9.12 -36.57 2.63
CA ARG A 76 -7.84 -36.87 1.98
C ARG A 76 -8.03 -36.91 0.45
N ILE A 77 -7.42 -35.95 -0.24
CA ILE A 77 -7.52 -35.76 -1.71
C ILE A 77 -6.18 -35.98 -2.45
N GLY A 78 -5.15 -36.44 -1.73
CA GLY A 78 -3.84 -36.82 -2.25
C GLY A 78 -3.07 -37.66 -1.22
N PRO A 79 -1.89 -38.21 -1.57
CA PRO A 79 -1.04 -38.94 -0.63
C PRO A 79 -0.71 -38.13 0.62
N ARG A 80 -0.43 -36.84 0.45
CA ARG A 80 -0.14 -35.87 1.52
C ARG A 80 -1.00 -34.61 1.39
N THR A 81 -2.23 -34.72 0.86
CA THR A 81 -3.11 -33.57 0.66
C THR A 81 -4.47 -33.78 1.32
N VAL A 82 -4.86 -32.83 2.16
CA VAL A 82 -6.12 -32.85 2.92
C VAL A 82 -6.92 -31.57 2.62
N SER A 83 -8.18 -31.74 2.25
CA SER A 83 -9.17 -30.67 2.12
C SER A 83 -9.96 -30.53 3.42
N VAL A 84 -10.22 -29.28 3.82
CA VAL A 84 -10.93 -28.95 5.07
C VAL A 84 -12.14 -28.07 4.77
N SER A 85 -13.30 -28.39 5.35
CA SER A 85 -14.55 -27.62 5.21
C SER A 85 -15.10 -27.09 6.54
N ASP A 86 -14.27 -26.94 7.55
CA ASP A 86 -14.63 -26.35 8.86
C ASP A 86 -14.16 -24.88 8.97
N ALA A 87 -15.07 -23.97 9.26
CA ALA A 87 -14.76 -22.56 9.47
C ALA A 87 -13.79 -22.32 10.65
N LYS A 88 -13.82 -23.16 11.69
CA LYS A 88 -12.88 -23.08 12.82
C LYS A 88 -11.44 -23.34 12.39
N ALA A 89 -11.24 -24.23 11.41
CA ALA A 89 -9.92 -24.54 10.87
C ALA A 89 -9.29 -23.35 10.13
N VAL A 90 -10.09 -22.38 9.65
CA VAL A 90 -9.59 -21.19 8.95
C VAL A 90 -8.65 -20.38 9.84
N GLY A 91 -9.01 -20.19 11.11
CA GLY A 91 -8.19 -19.47 12.08
C GLY A 91 -6.87 -20.19 12.40
N ILE A 92 -6.88 -21.53 12.41
CA ILE A 92 -5.70 -22.36 12.68
C ILE A 92 -4.75 -22.34 11.47
N ILE A 93 -5.26 -22.65 10.27
CA ILE A 93 -4.45 -22.81 9.06
C ILE A 93 -3.93 -21.45 8.57
N TYR A 94 -4.78 -20.43 8.53
CA TYR A 94 -4.48 -19.14 7.90
C TYR A 94 -4.14 -18.04 8.91
N GLY A 95 -4.20 -18.31 10.21
CA GLY A 95 -3.97 -17.37 11.29
C GLY A 95 -2.62 -16.64 11.22
N LEU A 96 -2.49 -15.57 12.00
CA LEU A 96 -1.22 -14.86 12.14
C LEU A 96 -0.21 -15.74 12.87
N ASN A 97 1.00 -15.88 12.33
CA ASN A 97 2.07 -16.71 12.88
C ASN A 97 1.69 -18.18 13.08
N SER A 98 0.80 -18.73 12.24
CA SER A 98 0.39 -20.13 12.33
C SER A 98 1.53 -21.13 12.00
N GLY A 99 2.61 -20.68 11.38
CA GLY A 99 3.73 -21.52 10.93
C GLY A 99 3.44 -22.30 9.64
N PHE A 100 2.32 -22.01 8.99
CA PHE A 100 1.90 -22.64 7.74
C PHE A 100 2.41 -21.87 6.51
N SER A 101 3.28 -22.51 5.74
CA SER A 101 3.79 -21.95 4.49
C SER A 101 2.88 -22.28 3.30
N LYS A 102 2.98 -21.54 2.19
CA LYS A 102 2.27 -21.90 0.94
C LYS A 102 2.93 -23.13 0.30
N SER A 103 2.13 -24.02 -0.30
CA SER A 103 2.64 -25.18 -1.04
C SER A 103 3.30 -24.80 -2.36
N ASP A 104 3.96 -25.78 -2.99
CA ASP A 104 4.60 -25.61 -4.29
C ASP A 104 3.62 -25.37 -5.45
N PHE A 105 2.31 -25.56 -5.23
CA PHE A 105 1.25 -25.15 -6.16
C PHE A 105 1.42 -23.69 -6.63
N TYR A 106 1.83 -22.81 -5.71
CA TYR A 106 2.02 -21.38 -6.02
C TYR A 106 3.29 -21.10 -6.83
N LEU A 107 4.30 -21.98 -6.79
CA LEU A 107 5.54 -21.82 -7.56
C LEU A 107 5.29 -22.06 -9.07
N VAL A 108 4.31 -22.88 -9.42
CA VAL A 108 3.90 -23.13 -10.82
C VAL A 108 3.38 -21.84 -11.48
N GLN A 109 2.84 -20.92 -10.70
CA GLN A 109 2.30 -19.64 -11.17
C GLN A 109 3.36 -18.52 -11.26
N GLN A 110 4.63 -18.80 -10.94
CA GLN A 110 5.69 -17.80 -11.05
C GLN A 110 5.97 -17.39 -12.50
N THR A 111 5.97 -16.09 -12.74
CA THR A 111 6.41 -15.52 -14.02
C THR A 111 7.94 -15.51 -14.10
N LEU A 112 8.45 -15.58 -15.34
CA LEU A 112 9.87 -15.51 -15.63
C LEU A 112 10.21 -14.18 -16.29
N LYS A 113 11.34 -13.60 -15.90
CA LYS A 113 11.99 -12.47 -16.58
C LYS A 113 13.42 -12.87 -16.91
N ASN A 114 13.77 -12.92 -18.19
CA ASN A 114 15.11 -13.32 -18.66
C ASN A 114 15.64 -14.61 -17.99
N GLY A 115 14.79 -15.63 -17.84
CA GLY A 115 15.15 -16.90 -17.19
C GLY A 115 15.39 -16.81 -15.66
N LYS A 116 15.00 -15.72 -15.00
CA LYS A 116 14.93 -15.58 -13.54
C LYS A 116 13.47 -15.62 -13.07
N ARG A 117 13.22 -16.29 -11.94
CA ARG A 117 11.89 -16.36 -11.31
C ARG A 117 11.58 -15.03 -10.63
N LEU A 118 10.44 -14.43 -10.98
CA LEU A 118 9.94 -13.22 -10.31
C LEU A 118 9.03 -13.63 -9.14
N PHE A 119 9.46 -13.29 -7.93
CA PHE A 119 8.66 -13.50 -6.73
C PHE A 119 7.70 -12.33 -6.53
N THR A 120 6.40 -12.61 -6.56
CA THR A 120 5.35 -11.64 -6.29
C THR A 120 4.76 -11.88 -4.90
N LEU A 121 3.94 -10.95 -4.40
CA LEU A 121 3.14 -11.18 -3.19
C LEU A 121 2.26 -12.43 -3.30
N PHE A 122 1.81 -12.76 -4.51
CA PHE A 122 0.96 -13.92 -4.75
C PHE A 122 1.75 -15.24 -4.71
N THR A 123 2.96 -15.28 -5.29
CA THR A 123 3.74 -16.52 -5.46
C THR A 123 4.81 -16.76 -4.39
N ALA A 124 5.08 -15.79 -3.51
CA ALA A 124 6.03 -15.93 -2.41
C ALA A 124 5.58 -17.00 -1.40
N THR A 125 6.36 -18.08 -1.27
CA THR A 125 6.14 -19.14 -0.27
C THR A 125 6.74 -18.78 1.08
N ASP A 126 7.94 -18.18 1.10
CA ASP A 126 8.61 -17.71 2.32
C ASP A 126 7.80 -16.63 3.05
N GLU A 127 7.55 -16.87 4.34
CA GLU A 127 6.70 -16.02 5.17
C GLU A 127 7.36 -14.69 5.52
N LYS A 128 8.66 -14.70 5.83
CA LYS A 128 9.42 -13.51 6.23
C LYS A 128 9.51 -12.52 5.07
N PHE A 129 9.89 -13.02 3.89
CA PHE A 129 9.93 -12.28 2.64
C PHE A 129 8.56 -11.72 2.27
N HIS A 130 7.51 -12.56 2.29
CA HIS A 130 6.16 -12.10 2.00
C HIS A 130 5.69 -11.03 2.99
N ALA A 131 5.92 -11.21 4.29
CA ALA A 131 5.54 -10.23 5.30
C ALA A 131 6.29 -8.90 5.12
N LYS A 132 7.59 -8.92 4.81
CA LYS A 132 8.38 -7.72 4.52
C LYS A 132 7.86 -7.02 3.25
N LEU A 133 7.64 -7.76 2.16
CA LEU A 133 7.10 -7.22 0.90
C LEU A 133 5.70 -6.64 1.08
N ARG A 134 4.80 -7.36 1.78
CA ARG A 134 3.43 -6.89 2.03
C ARG A 134 3.43 -5.62 2.86
N ARG A 135 4.25 -5.56 3.92
CA ARG A 135 4.35 -4.37 4.79
C ARG A 135 4.81 -3.14 4.00
N ALA A 136 5.78 -3.31 3.10
CA ALA A 136 6.32 -2.21 2.29
C ALA A 136 5.26 -1.53 1.41
N VAL A 137 4.25 -2.26 0.93
CA VAL A 137 3.26 -1.74 -0.05
C VAL A 137 1.82 -1.68 0.44
N SER A 138 1.50 -2.28 1.59
CA SER A 138 0.12 -2.42 2.10
C SER A 138 -0.67 -1.11 2.19
N ASN A 139 -0.01 0.02 2.50
CA ASN A 139 -0.66 1.33 2.58
C ASN A 139 -1.28 1.77 1.24
N ALA A 140 -0.69 1.37 0.10
CA ALA A 140 -1.23 1.67 -1.23
C ALA A 140 -2.59 1.00 -1.49
N TYR A 141 -2.90 -0.08 -0.78
CA TYR A 141 -4.13 -0.87 -0.92
C TYR A 141 -5.16 -0.60 0.20
N ALA A 142 -4.86 0.31 1.12
CA ALA A 142 -5.80 0.70 2.17
C ALA A 142 -6.98 1.45 1.58
N MET A 143 -8.20 1.25 2.10
CA MET A 143 -9.38 1.97 1.61
C MET A 143 -9.19 3.49 1.63
N SER A 144 -8.54 4.05 2.66
CA SER A 144 -8.25 5.48 2.74
C SER A 144 -7.44 6.02 1.56
N THR A 145 -6.60 5.18 0.95
CA THR A 145 -5.85 5.51 -0.27
C THR A 145 -6.70 5.29 -1.51
N LEU A 146 -7.48 4.19 -1.56
CA LEU A 146 -8.30 3.85 -2.72
C LEU A 146 -9.48 4.80 -2.95
N VAL A 147 -10.03 5.42 -1.90
CA VAL A 147 -11.00 6.53 -2.07
C VAL A 147 -10.37 7.69 -2.85
N GLN A 148 -9.06 7.93 -2.73
CA GLN A 148 -8.37 8.95 -3.55
C GLN A 148 -8.17 8.50 -5.01
N PHE A 149 -8.29 7.19 -5.27
CA PHE A 149 -8.17 6.59 -6.60
C PHE A 149 -9.54 6.46 -7.29
N GLU A 150 -10.61 6.88 -6.63
CA GLU A 150 -11.99 6.76 -7.08
C GLU A 150 -12.21 7.35 -8.48
N GLN A 151 -11.59 8.49 -8.77
CA GLN A 151 -11.63 9.12 -10.10
C GLN A 151 -11.20 8.19 -11.25
N TYR A 152 -10.32 7.22 -11.01
CA TYR A 152 -9.88 6.26 -12.03
C TYR A 152 -10.96 5.20 -12.27
N VAL A 153 -11.68 4.79 -11.22
CA VAL A 153 -12.85 3.90 -11.35
C VAL A 153 -13.98 4.63 -12.08
N ASP A 154 -14.20 5.91 -11.80
CA ASP A 154 -15.22 6.74 -12.47
C ASP A 154 -14.93 6.91 -13.96
N SER A 155 -13.70 7.31 -14.29
CA SER A 155 -13.22 7.45 -15.68
C SER A 155 -13.47 6.18 -16.49
N THR A 156 -13.08 5.02 -15.95
CA THR A 156 -13.31 3.74 -16.63
C THR A 156 -14.79 3.35 -16.67
N THR A 157 -15.56 3.64 -15.62
CA THR A 157 -17.00 3.34 -15.57
C THR A 157 -17.79 4.14 -16.59
N LEU A 158 -17.51 5.44 -16.72
CA LEU A 158 -18.10 6.30 -17.75
C LEU A 158 -17.76 5.80 -19.16
N ALA A 159 -16.51 5.41 -19.40
CA ALA A 159 -16.10 4.82 -20.67
C ALA A 159 -16.84 3.51 -20.98
N PHE A 160 -17.02 2.66 -19.97
CA PHE A 160 -17.76 1.41 -20.11
C PHE A 160 -19.23 1.67 -20.44
N MET A 161 -19.91 2.52 -19.68
CA MET A 161 -21.30 2.90 -19.95
C MET A 161 -21.46 3.56 -21.31
N HIS A 162 -20.49 4.37 -21.75
CA HIS A 162 -20.50 4.96 -23.08
C HIS A 162 -20.48 3.90 -24.19
N GLN A 163 -19.63 2.88 -24.05
CA GLN A 163 -19.60 1.75 -25.00
C GLN A 163 -20.91 0.96 -24.96
N LEU A 164 -21.48 0.74 -23.76
CA LEU A 164 -22.78 0.08 -23.63
C LEU A 164 -23.90 0.85 -24.34
N ARG A 165 -23.99 2.16 -24.12
CA ARG A 165 -24.96 3.05 -24.80
C ARG A 165 -24.78 3.02 -26.32
N THR A 166 -23.55 3.20 -26.79
CA THR A 166 -23.28 3.40 -28.22
C THR A 166 -23.50 2.12 -29.02
N ARG A 167 -23.18 0.96 -28.44
CA ARG A 167 -23.19 -0.33 -29.16
C ARG A 167 -24.44 -1.15 -28.91
N PHE A 168 -25.03 -1.11 -27.72
CA PHE A 168 -26.05 -2.08 -27.30
C PHE A 168 -27.35 -1.47 -26.78
N ALA A 169 -27.36 -0.19 -26.40
CA ALA A 169 -28.60 0.42 -25.93
C ALA A 169 -29.58 0.65 -27.08
N ASP A 170 -30.87 0.42 -26.80
CA ASP A 170 -32.00 0.61 -27.71
C ASP A 170 -31.88 -0.16 -29.06
N ARG A 171 -31.06 -1.22 -29.08
CA ARG A 171 -30.84 -2.12 -30.22
C ARG A 171 -31.22 -3.55 -29.85
N SER A 172 -32.38 -4.00 -30.30
CA SER A 172 -32.89 -5.35 -30.04
C SER A 172 -32.15 -6.45 -30.82
N ASP A 173 -31.38 -6.09 -31.85
CA ASP A 173 -30.61 -7.02 -32.69
C ASP A 173 -29.21 -7.35 -32.15
N GLN A 174 -28.74 -6.65 -31.11
CA GLN A 174 -27.37 -6.81 -30.60
C GLN A 174 -27.34 -7.27 -29.14
N LEU A 175 -26.89 -8.51 -28.93
CA LEU A 175 -26.58 -9.03 -27.60
C LEU A 175 -25.21 -8.54 -27.14
N CYS A 176 -25.14 -8.01 -25.93
CA CYS A 176 -23.87 -7.67 -25.31
C CYS A 176 -23.35 -8.86 -24.50
N ASN A 177 -22.10 -9.24 -24.73
CA ASN A 177 -21.44 -10.29 -23.98
C ASN A 177 -20.81 -9.72 -22.70
N PHE A 178 -21.57 -9.70 -21.60
CA PHE A 178 -21.08 -9.29 -20.29
C PHE A 178 -19.89 -10.12 -19.79
N SER A 179 -19.72 -11.36 -20.26
CA SER A 179 -18.49 -12.13 -19.95
C SER A 179 -17.22 -11.39 -20.37
N THR A 180 -17.27 -10.80 -21.55
CA THR A 180 -16.14 -10.14 -22.20
C THR A 180 -16.03 -8.68 -21.76
N TRP A 181 -17.13 -7.95 -21.77
CA TRP A 181 -17.12 -6.51 -21.47
C TRP A 181 -16.78 -6.20 -20.01
N LEU A 182 -17.25 -7.01 -19.05
CA LEU A 182 -16.87 -6.84 -17.64
C LEU A 182 -15.43 -7.28 -17.38
N GLN A 183 -14.89 -8.19 -18.20
CA GLN A 183 -13.47 -8.52 -18.16
C GLN A 183 -12.64 -7.33 -18.65
N TRP A 184 -13.00 -6.75 -19.80
CA TRP A 184 -12.36 -5.53 -20.32
C TRP A 184 -12.43 -4.36 -19.35
N TYR A 185 -13.59 -4.15 -18.72
CA TYR A 185 -13.77 -3.16 -17.67
C TYR A 185 -12.75 -3.35 -16.54
N ALA A 186 -12.69 -4.54 -15.92
CA ALA A 186 -11.77 -4.80 -14.81
C ALA A 186 -10.30 -4.64 -15.22
N PHE A 187 -9.91 -5.02 -16.44
CA PHE A 187 -8.56 -4.79 -16.97
C PHE A 187 -8.23 -3.29 -17.11
N ASP A 188 -9.16 -2.49 -17.63
CA ASP A 188 -8.94 -1.06 -17.77
C ASP A 188 -8.93 -0.35 -16.41
N VAL A 189 -9.78 -0.74 -15.45
CA VAL A 189 -9.77 -0.17 -14.09
C VAL A 189 -8.44 -0.45 -13.41
N ILE A 190 -7.99 -1.71 -13.33
CA ILE A 190 -6.72 -2.02 -12.65
C ILE A 190 -5.53 -1.41 -13.38
N GLY A 191 -5.61 -1.28 -14.71
CA GLY A 191 -4.65 -0.55 -15.52
C GLY A 191 -4.58 0.92 -15.16
N GLU A 192 -5.74 1.58 -15.04
CA GLU A 192 -5.84 2.99 -14.69
C GLU A 192 -5.39 3.24 -13.25
N LEU A 193 -5.80 2.41 -12.29
CA LEU A 193 -5.32 2.46 -10.91
C LEU A 193 -3.80 2.24 -10.81
N THR A 194 -3.22 1.42 -11.70
CA THR A 194 -1.79 1.08 -11.66
C THR A 194 -0.92 2.11 -12.38
N PHE A 195 -1.38 2.64 -13.51
CA PHE A 195 -0.58 3.46 -14.41
C PHE A 195 -1.23 4.81 -14.77
N SER A 196 -2.28 5.26 -14.05
CA SER A 196 -3.13 6.42 -14.39
C SER A 196 -3.50 6.46 -15.88
N LYS A 197 -3.71 5.28 -16.49
CA LYS A 197 -4.01 5.13 -17.92
C LYS A 197 -4.72 3.81 -18.15
N ARG A 198 -5.89 3.87 -18.79
CA ARG A 198 -6.61 2.69 -19.29
C ARG A 198 -5.74 1.92 -20.29
N LEU A 199 -5.86 0.60 -20.29
CA LEU A 199 -5.05 -0.26 -21.17
C LEU A 199 -5.62 -0.26 -22.59
N GLY A 200 -6.88 0.14 -22.74
CA GLY A 200 -7.61 0.36 -23.99
C GLY A 200 -8.46 -0.84 -24.40
N PHE A 201 -8.82 -1.72 -23.46
CA PHE A 201 -9.70 -2.85 -23.74
C PHE A 201 -11.12 -2.38 -24.08
N LEU A 202 -11.67 -1.44 -23.31
CA LEU A 202 -12.98 -0.86 -23.56
C LEU A 202 -13.01 0.00 -24.83
N ASP A 203 -11.95 0.79 -25.06
CA ASP A 203 -11.89 1.71 -26.19
C ASP A 203 -11.83 0.96 -27.53
N ARG A 204 -11.05 -0.12 -27.60
CA ARG A 204 -10.90 -0.94 -28.82
C ARG A 204 -11.96 -2.04 -28.91
N GLY A 205 -12.47 -2.52 -27.79
CA GLY A 205 -13.36 -3.68 -27.74
C GLY A 205 -12.68 -4.97 -28.20
N GLU A 206 -11.43 -5.19 -27.76
CA GLU A 206 -10.63 -6.38 -28.11
C GLU A 206 -9.63 -6.76 -27.00
N ASP A 207 -9.05 -7.97 -27.10
CA ASP A 207 -7.94 -8.40 -26.22
C ASP A 207 -6.63 -7.71 -26.62
N VAL A 208 -6.27 -6.69 -25.86
CA VAL A 208 -5.10 -5.84 -26.07
C VAL A 208 -3.81 -6.64 -25.90
N GLU A 209 -2.99 -6.67 -26.95
CA GLU A 209 -1.69 -7.38 -26.98
C GLU A 209 -1.79 -8.88 -26.62
N GLY A 210 -2.99 -9.48 -26.65
CA GLY A 210 -3.21 -10.88 -26.28
C GLY A 210 -3.01 -11.19 -24.79
N ILE A 211 -3.17 -10.19 -23.91
CA ILE A 211 -2.91 -10.33 -22.47
C ILE A 211 -3.92 -11.29 -21.82
N ILE A 212 -5.20 -11.19 -22.16
CA ILE A 212 -6.25 -12.06 -21.60
C ILE A 212 -5.95 -13.51 -21.95
N ARG A 213 -5.73 -13.79 -23.25
CA ARG A 213 -5.38 -15.13 -23.72
C ARG A 213 -4.12 -15.66 -23.02
N SER A 214 -3.08 -14.84 -22.84
CA SER A 214 -1.85 -15.26 -22.15
C SER A 214 -2.08 -15.62 -20.68
N ILE A 215 -3.02 -14.95 -20.00
CA ILE A 215 -3.38 -15.23 -18.61
C ILE A 215 -4.17 -16.54 -18.53
N GLU A 216 -5.14 -16.74 -19.43
CA GLU A 216 -5.93 -17.97 -19.50
C GLU A 216 -5.06 -19.20 -19.72
N GLU A 217 -4.14 -19.17 -20.70
CA GLU A 217 -3.20 -20.27 -20.97
C GLU A 217 -2.25 -20.56 -19.78
N MET A 218 -1.94 -19.54 -18.99
CA MET A 218 -1.11 -19.68 -17.80
C MET A 218 -1.90 -20.34 -16.65
N LEU A 219 -3.10 -19.84 -16.37
CA LEU A 219 -4.00 -20.38 -15.36
C LEU A 219 -4.44 -21.82 -15.69
N ASP A 220 -4.73 -22.10 -16.96
CA ASP A 220 -5.13 -23.43 -17.43
C ASP A 220 -4.06 -24.48 -17.22
N TYR A 221 -2.81 -24.08 -17.45
CA TYR A 221 -1.66 -24.92 -17.18
C TYR A 221 -1.44 -25.05 -15.67
N ALA A 222 -1.42 -23.94 -14.94
CA ALA A 222 -1.07 -23.93 -13.52
C ALA A 222 -2.10 -24.66 -12.64
N ALA A 223 -3.39 -24.58 -12.97
CA ALA A 223 -4.45 -25.27 -12.23
C ALA A 223 -4.28 -26.79 -12.27
N VAL A 224 -3.86 -27.35 -13.41
CA VAL A 224 -3.66 -28.79 -13.62
C VAL A 224 -2.28 -29.23 -13.15
N VAL A 225 -1.23 -28.59 -13.65
CA VAL A 225 0.17 -28.96 -13.33
C VAL A 225 0.52 -28.64 -11.88
N GLY A 226 -0.11 -27.61 -11.29
CA GLY A 226 0.04 -27.29 -9.87
C GLY A 226 -0.44 -28.39 -8.93
N GLN A 227 -1.28 -29.34 -9.40
CA GLN A 227 -1.65 -30.50 -8.60
C GLN A 227 -0.46 -31.46 -8.39
N MET A 228 0.56 -31.39 -9.25
CA MET A 228 1.81 -32.15 -9.18
C MET A 228 2.98 -31.24 -9.58
N PRO A 229 3.42 -30.30 -8.71
CA PRO A 229 4.31 -29.20 -9.07
C PRO A 229 5.63 -29.59 -9.74
N PHE A 230 6.17 -30.78 -9.46
CA PHE A 230 7.39 -31.29 -10.09
C PHE A 230 7.28 -31.38 -11.63
N LEU A 231 6.07 -31.58 -12.17
CA LEU A 231 5.81 -31.60 -13.61
C LEU A 231 6.15 -30.27 -14.28
N ASP A 232 6.08 -29.14 -13.55
CA ASP A 232 6.45 -27.84 -14.11
C ASP A 232 7.93 -27.74 -14.47
N SER A 233 8.79 -28.44 -13.70
CA SER A 233 10.22 -28.58 -14.00
C SER A 233 10.51 -29.50 -15.18
N LEU A 234 9.55 -30.31 -15.62
CA LEU A 234 9.66 -31.11 -16.85
C LEU A 234 9.14 -30.34 -18.07
N PHE A 235 8.07 -29.56 -17.91
CA PHE A 235 7.38 -28.86 -18.99
C PHE A 235 7.79 -27.38 -19.13
N LYS A 236 6.98 -26.41 -18.67
CA LYS A 236 7.16 -24.98 -18.98
C LYS A 236 8.43 -24.40 -18.36
N LYS A 237 8.75 -24.76 -17.10
CA LYS A 237 9.92 -24.27 -16.36
C LYS A 237 11.08 -25.25 -16.37
N ASN A 238 11.26 -25.97 -17.47
CA ASN A 238 12.39 -26.88 -17.67
C ASN A 238 13.73 -26.15 -17.46
N PRO A 239 14.63 -26.64 -16.58
CA PRO A 239 15.92 -26.02 -16.30
C PRO A 239 16.76 -25.71 -17.55
N ILE A 240 16.73 -26.61 -18.55
CA ILE A 240 17.46 -26.44 -19.80
C ILE A 240 16.88 -25.26 -20.59
N ARG A 241 15.55 -25.18 -20.70
CA ARG A 241 14.86 -24.07 -21.38
C ARG A 241 15.10 -22.74 -20.65
N ILE A 242 15.06 -22.75 -19.32
CA ILE A 242 15.36 -21.57 -18.50
C ILE A 242 16.82 -21.14 -18.74
N MET A 243 17.77 -22.06 -18.74
CA MET A 243 19.16 -21.79 -19.03
C MET A 243 19.33 -21.18 -20.43
N LEU A 244 18.76 -21.80 -21.47
CA LEU A 244 18.77 -21.28 -22.84
C LEU A 244 18.16 -19.87 -22.94
N SER A 245 17.11 -19.60 -22.15
CA SER A 245 16.50 -18.26 -22.09
C SER A 245 17.39 -17.21 -21.41
N ARG A 246 18.23 -17.60 -20.44
CA ARG A 246 19.19 -16.68 -19.79
C ARG A 246 20.27 -16.21 -20.76
N TYR A 247 20.66 -17.08 -21.69
CA TYR A 247 21.64 -16.78 -22.75
C TYR A 247 21.02 -16.18 -24.01
N GLY A 248 19.73 -15.81 -23.99
CA GLY A 248 19.07 -15.11 -25.10
C GLY A 248 18.60 -15.98 -26.27
N PHE A 249 18.75 -17.31 -26.19
CA PHE A 249 18.31 -18.22 -27.26
C PHE A 249 16.79 -18.39 -27.34
N THR A 250 16.04 -18.05 -26.28
CA THR A 250 14.57 -18.12 -26.26
C THR A 250 13.96 -16.93 -25.51
N LYS A 251 12.81 -16.42 -25.99
CA LYS A 251 12.02 -15.41 -25.23
C LYS A 251 11.37 -16.08 -24.02
N SER A 252 11.62 -15.53 -22.83
CA SER A 252 11.08 -16.04 -21.56
C SER A 252 10.04 -15.12 -20.91
N ASN A 253 9.88 -13.88 -21.39
CA ASN A 253 8.91 -12.96 -20.80
C ASN A 253 7.48 -13.34 -21.20
N THR A 254 6.53 -13.13 -20.29
CA THR A 254 5.10 -13.23 -20.59
C THR A 254 4.58 -11.91 -21.18
N ALA A 255 3.48 -11.96 -21.93
CA ALA A 255 2.86 -10.77 -22.53
C ALA A 255 2.58 -9.66 -21.51
N MET A 256 2.11 -10.05 -20.31
CA MET A 256 1.88 -9.15 -19.19
C MET A 256 3.16 -8.47 -18.67
N VAL A 257 4.28 -9.20 -18.57
CA VAL A 257 5.56 -8.61 -18.14
C VAL A 257 6.06 -7.63 -19.18
N ASP A 258 5.95 -7.96 -20.47
CA ASP A 258 6.34 -7.06 -21.55
C ASP A 258 5.45 -5.79 -21.55
N PHE A 259 4.16 -5.94 -21.31
CA PHE A 259 3.22 -4.83 -21.19
C PHE A 259 3.53 -3.93 -19.98
N ALA A 260 3.66 -4.52 -18.79
CA ALA A 260 4.01 -3.80 -17.58
C ALA A 260 5.37 -3.09 -17.73
N ARG A 261 6.33 -3.72 -18.41
CA ARG A 261 7.62 -3.09 -18.73
C ARG A 261 7.46 -1.92 -19.70
N LYS A 262 6.66 -2.02 -20.76
CA LYS A 262 6.39 -0.89 -21.68
C LYS A 262 5.78 0.29 -20.92
N ARG A 263 4.78 0.03 -20.07
CA ARG A 263 4.14 1.05 -19.22
C ARG A 263 5.10 1.63 -18.19
N LEU A 264 5.96 0.80 -17.61
CA LEU A 264 7.01 1.25 -16.69
C LEU A 264 8.03 2.14 -17.42
N ALA A 265 8.45 1.76 -18.63
CA ALA A 265 9.41 2.50 -19.45
C ALA A 265 8.85 3.82 -20.01
N GLU A 266 7.53 3.99 -20.07
CA GLU A 266 6.91 5.30 -20.35
C GLU A 266 7.16 6.29 -19.21
N ARG A 267 7.39 5.80 -17.99
CA ARG A 267 7.57 6.62 -16.79
C ARG A 267 8.97 6.56 -16.20
N ILE A 268 9.77 5.56 -16.51
CA ILE A 268 11.12 5.36 -15.98
C ILE A 268 12.08 5.29 -17.15
N ASP A 269 13.17 6.03 -17.06
CA ASP A 269 14.26 5.97 -18.01
C ASP A 269 15.06 4.67 -17.82
N SER A 270 15.21 3.92 -18.90
CA SER A 270 15.69 2.53 -18.87
C SER A 270 17.17 2.40 -18.51
N GLU A 271 17.96 3.48 -18.64
CA GLU A 271 19.39 3.49 -18.32
C GLU A 271 19.68 4.00 -16.91
N SER A 272 18.90 4.95 -16.40
CA SER A 272 19.13 5.60 -15.10
C SER A 272 18.25 5.06 -13.96
N GLY A 273 17.12 4.38 -14.26
CA GLY A 273 16.16 3.95 -13.25
C GLY A 273 15.38 5.10 -12.60
N VAL A 274 15.54 6.33 -13.11
CA VAL A 274 14.88 7.56 -12.63
C VAL A 274 13.59 7.80 -13.42
N ILE A 275 12.58 8.43 -12.80
CA ILE A 275 11.34 8.80 -13.47
C ILE A 275 11.68 9.75 -14.64
N LYS A 276 11.22 9.44 -15.86
CA LYS A 276 11.40 10.31 -17.03
C LYS A 276 10.85 11.69 -16.71
N SER A 277 11.70 12.70 -16.68
CA SER A 277 11.31 14.10 -16.65
C SER A 277 10.57 14.42 -17.95
N SER A 278 9.25 14.22 -17.97
CA SER A 278 8.43 14.63 -19.11
C SER A 278 8.28 16.16 -19.06
N ALA A 279 9.09 16.85 -19.85
CA ALA A 279 9.04 18.30 -20.02
C ALA A 279 7.73 18.83 -20.66
N ASP A 280 6.77 17.95 -21.03
CA ASP A 280 5.58 18.33 -21.80
C ASP A 280 4.21 18.02 -21.16
N ILE A 281 4.14 17.63 -19.89
CA ILE A 281 2.83 17.47 -19.23
C ILE A 281 2.93 18.04 -17.82
N SER A 282 2.11 19.04 -17.53
CA SER A 282 1.78 19.51 -16.19
C SER A 282 1.25 18.34 -15.34
N SER A 283 2.14 17.54 -14.79
CA SER A 283 1.78 16.43 -13.92
C SER A 283 1.74 16.95 -12.49
N TYR A 284 0.52 17.22 -12.03
CA TYR A 284 0.16 16.87 -10.66
C TYR A 284 0.80 15.50 -10.35
N VAL A 285 1.52 15.37 -9.24
CA VAL A 285 2.11 14.10 -8.80
C VAL A 285 1.01 13.03 -8.88
N ARG A 286 1.08 12.16 -9.89
CA ARG A 286 0.00 11.20 -10.17
C ARG A 286 -0.08 10.24 -8.99
N ASN A 287 -1.23 10.20 -8.32
CA ASN A 287 -1.44 9.36 -7.15
C ASN A 287 -1.96 7.99 -7.61
N ASP A 288 -1.07 7.13 -8.10
CA ASP A 288 -1.39 5.75 -8.55
C ASP A 288 -0.48 4.70 -7.91
N PHE A 289 -0.76 3.41 -8.12
CA PHE A 289 0.05 2.34 -7.51
C PHE A 289 1.51 2.38 -7.95
N LEU A 290 1.81 2.70 -9.21
CA LEU A 290 3.19 2.77 -9.67
C LEU A 290 3.95 3.87 -8.90
N SER A 291 3.37 5.06 -8.73
CA SER A 291 3.96 6.11 -7.90
C SER A 291 4.18 5.66 -6.45
N LYS A 292 3.22 4.92 -5.85
CA LYS A 292 3.37 4.37 -4.49
C LYS A 292 4.47 3.30 -4.41
N PHE A 293 4.61 2.44 -5.42
CA PHE A 293 5.66 1.42 -5.47
C PHE A 293 7.04 2.03 -5.70
N LEU A 294 7.13 3.11 -6.49
CA LEU A 294 8.38 3.86 -6.66
C LEU A 294 8.78 4.59 -5.37
N ALA A 295 7.82 5.15 -4.63
CA ALA A 295 8.10 5.68 -3.29
C ALA A 295 8.57 4.59 -2.32
N ALA A 296 8.02 3.38 -2.41
CA ALA A 296 8.49 2.23 -1.63
C ALA A 296 9.90 1.77 -2.05
N HIS A 297 10.23 1.83 -3.35
CA HIS A 297 11.58 1.61 -3.87
C HIS A 297 12.56 2.65 -3.31
N GLN A 298 12.23 3.93 -3.36
CA GLN A 298 13.07 5.00 -2.81
C GLN A 298 13.34 4.82 -1.32
N LYS A 299 12.37 4.31 -0.55
CA LYS A 299 12.52 4.09 0.89
C LYS A 299 13.39 2.88 1.27
N ASP A 300 13.40 1.83 0.46
CA ASP A 300 14.19 0.61 0.69
C ASP A 300 14.63 0.03 -0.67
N PRO A 301 15.61 0.68 -1.35
CA PRO A 301 15.95 0.35 -2.74
C PRO A 301 16.62 -1.02 -2.90
N GLU A 302 17.31 -1.49 -1.86
CA GLU A 302 17.92 -2.82 -1.82
C GLU A 302 16.86 -3.92 -1.77
N PHE A 303 15.79 -3.70 -0.99
CA PHE A 303 14.71 -4.68 -0.91
C PHE A 303 13.69 -4.48 -2.04
N ILE A 304 13.06 -3.31 -2.19
CA ILE A 304 12.06 -3.07 -3.23
C ILE A 304 12.77 -2.65 -4.52
N THR A 305 13.51 -3.55 -5.16
CA THR A 305 14.24 -3.23 -6.40
C THR A 305 13.30 -2.88 -7.57
N ASN A 306 13.83 -2.30 -8.64
CA ASN A 306 13.08 -2.06 -9.89
C ASN A 306 12.39 -3.32 -10.43
N ASP A 307 13.02 -4.49 -10.29
CA ASP A 307 12.42 -5.78 -10.63
C ASP A 307 11.21 -6.12 -9.75
N ARG A 308 11.24 -5.73 -8.47
CA ARG A 308 10.09 -5.91 -7.57
C ARG A 308 9.00 -4.88 -7.82
N VAL A 309 9.34 -3.65 -8.20
CA VAL A 309 8.34 -2.67 -8.69
C VAL A 309 7.61 -3.23 -9.91
N LEU A 310 8.36 -3.77 -10.89
CA LEU A 310 7.80 -4.45 -12.05
C LEU A 310 6.96 -5.68 -11.64
N ALA A 311 7.43 -6.48 -10.69
CA ALA A 311 6.69 -7.65 -10.21
C ALA A 311 5.39 -7.26 -9.50
N LEU A 312 5.37 -6.14 -8.76
CA LEU A 312 4.18 -5.60 -8.08
C LEU A 312 3.15 -5.07 -9.08
N THR A 313 3.57 -4.29 -10.07
CA THR A 313 2.65 -3.80 -11.12
C THR A 313 2.11 -4.93 -11.99
N THR A 314 2.96 -5.90 -12.34
CA THR A 314 2.56 -7.13 -13.04
C THR A 314 1.54 -7.92 -12.21
N ALA A 315 1.77 -8.06 -10.89
CA ALA A 315 0.85 -8.74 -10.00
C ALA A 315 -0.52 -8.03 -9.88
N ASN A 316 -0.55 -6.69 -9.92
CA ASN A 316 -1.81 -5.93 -9.95
C ASN A 316 -2.63 -6.28 -11.19
N ILE A 317 -2.04 -6.18 -12.39
CA ILE A 317 -2.73 -6.48 -13.65
C ILE A 317 -3.25 -7.91 -13.65
N PHE A 318 -2.45 -8.87 -13.18
CA PHE A 318 -2.87 -10.28 -13.09
C PHE A 318 -4.03 -10.49 -12.13
N ALA A 319 -3.89 -10.01 -10.89
CA ALA A 319 -4.81 -10.35 -9.81
C ALA A 319 -6.11 -9.54 -9.88
N GLY A 320 -6.03 -8.25 -10.20
CA GLY A 320 -7.15 -7.32 -10.17
C GLY A 320 -8.08 -7.38 -11.39
N SER A 321 -7.68 -8.07 -12.46
CA SER A 321 -8.50 -8.18 -13.68
C SER A 321 -9.52 -9.32 -13.59
N ASP A 322 -9.06 -10.58 -13.68
CA ASP A 322 -9.95 -11.74 -13.79
C ASP A 322 -10.84 -11.92 -12.54
N THR A 323 -10.29 -11.70 -11.34
CA THR A 323 -11.05 -11.94 -10.10
C THR A 323 -12.17 -10.93 -9.88
N THR A 324 -11.94 -9.65 -10.15
CA THR A 324 -12.98 -8.63 -10.08
C THR A 324 -14.01 -8.84 -11.19
N ALA A 325 -13.59 -9.17 -12.41
CA ALA A 325 -14.51 -9.49 -13.49
C ALA A 325 -15.42 -10.68 -13.15
N ILE A 326 -14.89 -11.75 -12.55
CA ILE A 326 -15.69 -12.91 -12.07
C ILE A 326 -16.72 -12.46 -11.03
N SER A 327 -16.31 -11.59 -10.11
CA SER A 327 -17.17 -11.08 -9.04
C SER A 327 -18.29 -10.20 -9.57
N LEU A 328 -17.99 -9.26 -10.47
CA LEU A 328 -18.97 -8.40 -11.14
C LEU A 328 -20.00 -9.20 -11.95
N ARG A 329 -19.51 -10.19 -12.72
CA ARG A 329 -20.39 -11.12 -13.44
C ARG A 329 -21.30 -11.89 -12.50
N SER A 330 -20.80 -12.32 -11.34
CA SER A 330 -21.61 -13.03 -10.35
C SER A 330 -22.71 -12.15 -9.80
N VAL A 331 -22.39 -10.90 -9.41
CA VAL A 331 -23.39 -9.95 -8.90
C VAL A 331 -24.50 -9.73 -9.93
N LEU A 332 -24.14 -9.39 -11.16
CA LEU A 332 -25.14 -9.14 -12.22
C LEU A 332 -25.90 -10.40 -12.61
N TYR A 333 -25.23 -11.55 -12.74
CA TYR A 333 -25.90 -12.81 -13.06
C TYR A 333 -26.97 -13.18 -12.03
N PHE A 334 -26.63 -13.15 -10.74
CA PHE A 334 -27.59 -13.50 -9.69
C PHE A 334 -28.73 -12.50 -9.60
N LEU A 335 -28.47 -11.20 -9.71
CA LEU A 335 -29.54 -10.19 -9.77
C LEU A 335 -30.48 -10.44 -10.95
N LEU A 336 -29.95 -10.67 -12.15
CA LEU A 336 -30.78 -10.91 -13.34
C LEU A 336 -31.54 -12.25 -13.30
N LYS A 337 -31.02 -13.24 -12.59
CA LYS A 337 -31.69 -14.52 -12.31
C LYS A 337 -32.79 -14.42 -11.25
N HIS A 338 -32.75 -13.39 -10.42
CA HIS A 338 -33.71 -13.17 -9.33
C HIS A 338 -34.33 -11.77 -9.47
N PRO A 339 -35.30 -11.58 -10.40
CA PRO A 339 -35.88 -10.27 -10.68
C PRO A 339 -36.41 -9.53 -9.45
N HIS A 340 -36.97 -10.27 -8.48
CA HIS A 340 -37.40 -9.71 -7.20
C HIS A 340 -36.25 -9.04 -6.42
N ASP A 341 -35.06 -9.66 -6.40
CA ASP A 341 -33.91 -9.09 -5.71
C ASP A 341 -33.31 -7.91 -6.49
N LEU A 342 -33.36 -7.96 -7.83
CA LEU A 342 -33.02 -6.82 -8.67
C LEU A 342 -33.96 -5.62 -8.42
N GLU A 343 -35.27 -5.85 -8.38
CA GLU A 343 -36.27 -4.81 -8.08
C GLU A 343 -36.06 -4.18 -6.69
N ASN A 344 -35.73 -4.99 -5.68
CA ASN A 344 -35.43 -4.49 -4.35
C ASN A 344 -34.17 -3.61 -4.33
N LEU A 345 -33.12 -4.01 -5.03
CA LEU A 345 -31.90 -3.20 -5.14
C LEU A 345 -32.17 -1.90 -5.90
N VAL A 346 -32.87 -1.95 -7.03
CA VAL A 346 -33.24 -0.75 -7.79
C VAL A 346 -34.10 0.18 -6.94
N ARG A 347 -35.05 -0.36 -6.16
CA ARG A 347 -35.88 0.43 -5.24
C ARG A 347 -35.04 1.14 -4.18
N GLU A 348 -34.09 0.45 -3.55
CA GLU A 348 -33.13 1.07 -2.62
C GLU A 348 -32.41 2.24 -3.31
N LEU A 349 -31.82 2.03 -4.49
CA LEU A 349 -31.10 3.07 -5.22
C LEU A 349 -32.00 4.27 -5.61
N ASP A 350 -33.25 4.03 -6.02
CA ASP A 350 -34.19 5.08 -6.39
C ASP A 350 -34.65 5.91 -5.17
N GLU A 351 -34.85 5.27 -4.02
CA GLU A 351 -35.18 5.95 -2.76
C GLU A 351 -34.04 6.87 -2.32
N GLU A 352 -32.80 6.39 -2.39
CA GLU A 352 -31.59 7.15 -2.06
C GLU A 352 -31.40 8.36 -2.98
N LYS A 353 -31.65 8.16 -4.28
CA LYS A 353 -31.63 9.24 -5.26
C LYS A 353 -32.70 10.30 -4.96
N LYS A 354 -33.94 9.89 -4.64
CA LYS A 354 -35.04 10.81 -4.28
C LYS A 354 -34.75 11.62 -3.01
N GLN A 355 -34.02 11.02 -2.06
CA GLN A 355 -33.58 11.70 -0.84
C GLN A 355 -32.38 12.65 -1.07
N GLY A 356 -31.86 12.73 -2.30
CA GLY A 356 -30.73 13.61 -2.62
C GLY A 356 -29.40 13.13 -2.04
N ARG A 357 -29.27 11.84 -1.68
CA ARG A 357 -28.01 11.30 -1.15
C ARG A 357 -26.92 11.16 -2.22
N PHE A 358 -27.31 11.01 -3.49
CA PHE A 358 -26.37 11.01 -4.62
C PHE A 358 -26.16 12.44 -5.13
N ARG A 359 -24.93 12.95 -4.98
CA ARG A 359 -24.61 14.37 -5.24
C ARG A 359 -24.34 14.69 -6.70
N ARG A 360 -24.19 13.68 -7.55
CA ARG A 360 -23.70 13.83 -8.93
C ARG A 360 -24.79 13.58 -9.94
N ASP A 361 -24.88 14.48 -10.92
CA ASP A 361 -25.85 14.40 -12.01
C ASP A 361 -25.36 13.56 -13.21
N ASP A 362 -24.08 13.16 -13.22
CA ASP A 362 -23.47 12.35 -14.29
C ASP A 362 -23.82 10.85 -14.19
N GLY A 363 -24.61 10.46 -13.19
CA GLY A 363 -25.02 9.08 -12.93
C GLY A 363 -23.96 8.25 -12.20
N MET A 364 -22.85 8.86 -11.77
CA MET A 364 -21.88 8.23 -10.86
C MET A 364 -22.30 8.41 -9.40
N VAL A 365 -21.80 7.50 -8.58
CA VAL A 365 -21.99 7.48 -7.13
C VAL A 365 -20.65 7.51 -6.45
N ASP A 366 -20.52 8.24 -5.36
CA ASP A 366 -19.29 8.27 -4.57
C ASP A 366 -19.29 7.12 -3.55
N TRP A 367 -18.10 6.64 -3.18
CA TRP A 367 -17.90 5.52 -2.27
C TRP A 367 -18.63 5.71 -0.94
N ASP A 368 -18.58 6.93 -0.38
CA ASP A 368 -19.23 7.26 0.89
C ASP A 368 -20.76 7.24 0.80
N GLU A 369 -21.33 7.38 -0.40
CA GLU A 369 -22.78 7.34 -0.63
C GLU A 369 -23.30 5.90 -0.72
N VAL A 370 -22.47 4.96 -1.22
CA VAL A 370 -22.89 3.57 -1.49
C VAL A 370 -22.41 2.54 -0.47
N ARG A 371 -21.33 2.80 0.26
CA ARG A 371 -20.72 1.81 1.17
C ARG A 371 -21.62 1.39 2.33
N GLU A 372 -22.61 2.22 2.67
CA GLU A 372 -23.53 2.00 3.80
C GLU A 372 -24.92 1.49 3.35
N LEU A 373 -25.13 1.29 2.05
CA LEU A 373 -26.40 0.79 1.51
C LEU A 373 -26.60 -0.69 1.91
N PRO A 374 -27.60 -0.99 2.75
CA PRO A 374 -27.74 -2.31 3.36
C PRO A 374 -28.03 -3.40 2.33
N TYR A 375 -28.94 -3.17 1.38
CA TYR A 375 -29.34 -4.18 0.40
C TYR A 375 -28.25 -4.39 -0.67
N LEU A 376 -27.64 -3.32 -1.20
CA LEU A 376 -26.45 -3.43 -2.05
C LEU A 376 -25.33 -4.24 -1.38
N SER A 377 -25.06 -3.99 -0.09
CA SER A 377 -24.06 -4.73 0.66
C SER A 377 -24.42 -6.22 0.77
N ALA A 378 -25.70 -6.52 1.04
CA ALA A 378 -26.21 -7.88 1.11
C ALA A 378 -26.10 -8.61 -0.24
N VAL A 379 -26.46 -7.96 -1.35
CA VAL A 379 -26.34 -8.48 -2.72
C VAL A 379 -24.89 -8.83 -3.04
N ILE A 380 -23.95 -7.92 -2.77
CA ILE A 380 -22.53 -8.15 -3.05
C ILE A 380 -22.00 -9.31 -2.20
N LYS A 381 -22.28 -9.32 -0.89
CA LYS A 381 -21.85 -10.41 0.01
C LYS A 381 -22.40 -11.75 -0.43
N GLU A 382 -23.69 -11.82 -0.76
CA GLU A 382 -24.33 -13.06 -1.17
C GLU A 382 -23.80 -13.58 -2.51
N SER A 383 -23.56 -12.68 -3.46
CA SER A 383 -23.00 -13.04 -4.77
C SER A 383 -21.59 -13.62 -4.64
N LEU A 384 -20.75 -12.99 -3.80
CA LEU A 384 -19.40 -13.47 -3.49
C LEU A 384 -19.38 -14.76 -2.66
N ARG A 385 -20.44 -15.02 -1.89
CA ARG A 385 -20.63 -16.25 -1.13
C ARG A 385 -20.99 -17.41 -2.07
N CYS A 386 -21.97 -17.19 -2.94
CA CYS A 386 -22.50 -18.20 -3.87
C CYS A 386 -21.50 -18.53 -4.99
N HIS A 387 -20.77 -17.54 -5.50
CA HIS A 387 -19.76 -17.71 -6.55
C HIS A 387 -18.43 -17.05 -6.16
N PRO A 388 -17.65 -17.66 -5.25
CA PRO A 388 -16.34 -17.14 -4.91
C PRO A 388 -15.36 -17.33 -6.07
N ALA A 389 -14.56 -16.30 -6.38
CA ALA A 389 -13.71 -16.31 -7.56
C ALA A 389 -12.67 -17.44 -7.58
N ALA A 390 -12.05 -17.76 -6.43
CA ALA A 390 -11.12 -18.87 -6.31
C ALA A 390 -11.87 -20.21 -6.17
N GLY A 391 -11.57 -21.14 -7.07
CA GLY A 391 -12.23 -22.44 -7.22
C GLY A 391 -11.49 -23.64 -6.65
N LEU A 392 -10.27 -23.44 -6.18
CA LEU A 392 -9.40 -24.50 -5.67
C LEU A 392 -8.99 -24.21 -4.24
N THR A 393 -8.58 -25.26 -3.53
CA THR A 393 -8.13 -25.19 -2.14
C THR A 393 -6.96 -24.22 -1.98
N LEU A 394 -7.02 -23.32 -1.00
CA LEU A 394 -5.93 -22.40 -0.69
C LEU A 394 -4.85 -23.12 0.13
N GLU A 395 -4.04 -23.92 -0.56
CA GLU A 395 -3.11 -24.86 0.08
C GLU A 395 -2.05 -24.21 0.97
N ARG A 396 -1.78 -24.88 2.09
CA ARG A 396 -0.70 -24.62 3.02
C ARG A 396 0.03 -25.90 3.34
N VAL A 397 1.26 -25.80 3.80
CA VAL A 397 2.04 -26.91 4.33
C VAL A 397 2.03 -26.80 5.85
N THR A 398 1.65 -27.88 6.53
CA THR A 398 1.67 -27.94 7.99
C THR A 398 3.10 -27.78 8.54
N PRO A 399 3.27 -27.16 9.70
CA PRO A 399 4.59 -26.99 10.32
C PRO A 399 5.23 -28.35 10.68
N PRO A 400 6.56 -28.42 10.87
CA PRO A 400 7.28 -29.70 11.05
C PRO A 400 6.75 -30.56 12.20
N GLN A 401 6.32 -29.95 13.29
CA GLN A 401 5.76 -30.63 14.47
C GLN A 401 4.35 -31.21 14.25
N GLY A 402 3.71 -30.97 13.10
CA GLY A 402 2.31 -31.31 12.87
C GLY A 402 1.36 -30.35 13.57
N VAL A 403 0.06 -30.64 13.49
CA VAL A 403 -1.00 -29.79 14.03
C VAL A 403 -2.29 -30.59 14.22
N THR A 404 -3.07 -30.28 15.25
CA THR A 404 -4.42 -30.85 15.42
C THR A 404 -5.45 -29.94 14.75
N ILE A 405 -6.25 -30.49 13.83
CA ILE A 405 -7.33 -29.80 13.12
C ILE A 405 -8.56 -30.72 13.14
N CYS A 406 -9.73 -30.16 13.47
CA CYS A 406 -10.98 -30.93 13.63
C CYS A 406 -10.79 -32.18 14.50
N ASP A 407 -10.10 -32.01 15.64
CA ASP A 407 -9.79 -33.07 16.62
C ASP A 407 -8.96 -34.25 16.08
N GLN A 408 -8.32 -34.10 14.92
CA GLN A 408 -7.45 -35.09 14.31
C GLN A 408 -6.02 -34.53 14.17
N PHE A 409 -5.02 -35.34 14.50
CA PHE A 409 -3.62 -34.95 14.35
C PHE A 409 -3.16 -35.09 12.90
N ILE A 410 -2.67 -33.99 12.33
CA ILE A 410 -2.14 -33.91 10.98
C ILE A 410 -0.60 -33.82 11.05
N PRO A 411 0.15 -34.81 10.51
CA PRO A 411 1.61 -34.81 10.53
C PRO A 411 2.24 -33.65 9.75
N GLY A 412 3.45 -33.26 10.15
CA GLY A 412 4.22 -32.19 9.50
C GLY A 412 4.54 -32.44 8.01
N GLY A 413 4.61 -31.36 7.23
CA GLY A 413 4.81 -31.45 5.78
C GLY A 413 3.59 -31.97 4.99
N THR A 414 2.41 -32.01 5.60
CA THR A 414 1.15 -32.32 4.91
C THR A 414 0.61 -31.06 4.23
N ILE A 415 0.16 -31.18 2.99
CA ILE A 415 -0.56 -30.10 2.30
C ILE A 415 -2.00 -30.09 2.82
N ILE A 416 -2.45 -28.96 3.32
CA ILE A 416 -3.80 -28.79 3.86
C ILE A 416 -4.38 -27.44 3.47
N GLY A 417 -5.70 -27.34 3.32
CA GLY A 417 -6.34 -26.05 3.16
C GLY A 417 -7.85 -26.14 3.02
N CYS A 418 -8.48 -24.97 3.00
CA CYS A 418 -9.90 -24.79 2.81
C CYS A 418 -10.21 -24.20 1.42
N SER A 419 -11.43 -24.41 0.95
CA SER A 419 -12.01 -23.76 -0.23
C SER A 419 -13.25 -22.97 0.17
N ALA A 420 -13.42 -21.78 -0.39
CA ALA A 420 -14.63 -20.99 -0.19
C ALA A 420 -15.88 -21.74 -0.69
N TRP A 421 -15.74 -22.52 -1.77
CA TRP A 421 -16.82 -23.33 -2.34
C TRP A 421 -17.38 -24.41 -1.40
N THR A 422 -16.57 -24.88 -0.44
CA THR A 422 -17.00 -25.86 0.56
C THR A 422 -17.40 -25.16 1.86
N LEU A 423 -16.61 -24.19 2.33
CA LEU A 423 -16.90 -23.44 3.56
C LEU A 423 -18.21 -22.65 3.51
N HIS A 424 -18.53 -22.05 2.37
CA HIS A 424 -19.74 -21.23 2.22
C HIS A 424 -21.04 -22.03 2.16
N ARG A 425 -20.95 -23.36 2.23
CA ARG A 425 -22.08 -24.29 2.29
C ARG A 425 -22.34 -24.82 3.71
N ASP A 426 -21.63 -24.32 4.72
CA ASP A 426 -21.92 -24.70 6.11
C ASP A 426 -23.29 -24.17 6.53
N GLN A 427 -24.25 -25.10 6.70
CA GLN A 427 -25.62 -24.79 7.11
C GLN A 427 -25.70 -24.13 8.49
N LYS A 428 -24.74 -24.41 9.39
CA LYS A 428 -24.70 -23.82 10.73
C LYS A 428 -24.39 -22.33 10.69
N ILE A 429 -23.73 -21.89 9.62
CA ILE A 429 -23.30 -20.50 9.44
C ILE A 429 -24.26 -19.77 8.51
N PHE A 430 -24.64 -20.38 7.38
CA PHE A 430 -25.41 -19.71 6.32
C PHE A 430 -26.88 -20.14 6.25
N GLY A 431 -27.37 -20.92 7.22
CA GLY A 431 -28.76 -21.40 7.29
C GLY A 431 -28.99 -22.69 6.49
N GLU A 432 -30.22 -23.23 6.56
CA GLU A 432 -30.57 -24.57 6.05
C GLU A 432 -30.31 -24.78 4.54
N ARG A 433 -30.45 -23.73 3.74
CA ARG A 433 -30.28 -23.75 2.27
C ARG A 433 -29.18 -22.79 1.82
N PRO A 434 -27.91 -23.12 2.09
CA PRO A 434 -26.78 -22.26 1.76
C PRO A 434 -26.45 -22.30 0.26
N GLU A 435 -26.95 -23.25 -0.51
CA GLU A 435 -26.83 -23.25 -1.97
C GLU A 435 -27.69 -22.19 -2.66
N GLU A 436 -28.73 -21.69 -2.00
CA GLU A 436 -29.63 -20.68 -2.55
C GLU A 436 -29.03 -19.27 -2.47
N TYR A 437 -29.20 -18.53 -3.56
CA TYR A 437 -28.94 -17.10 -3.58
C TYR A 437 -30.08 -16.36 -2.86
N ARG A 438 -29.78 -15.78 -1.69
CA ARG A 438 -30.75 -15.01 -0.92
C ARG A 438 -30.07 -13.84 -0.20
N PRO A 439 -30.01 -12.65 -0.80
CA PRO A 439 -29.43 -11.46 -0.16
C PRO A 439 -30.06 -11.13 1.19
N SER A 440 -31.37 -11.34 1.34
CA SER A 440 -32.10 -11.00 2.56
C SER A 440 -31.57 -11.68 3.83
N ARG A 441 -30.85 -12.82 3.71
CA ARG A 441 -30.23 -13.50 4.87
C ARG A 441 -29.27 -12.60 5.67
N TRP A 442 -28.62 -11.65 4.98
CA TRP A 442 -27.71 -10.70 5.61
C TRP A 442 -28.44 -9.59 6.38
N LEU A 443 -29.72 -9.39 6.12
CA LEU A 443 -30.56 -8.37 6.74
C LEU A 443 -31.42 -8.95 7.87
N GLU A 444 -31.93 -10.17 7.67
CA GLU A 444 -32.79 -10.87 8.63
C GLU A 444 -32.01 -11.47 9.81
N ALA A 445 -30.72 -11.76 9.63
CA ALA A 445 -29.89 -12.34 10.68
C ALA A 445 -29.70 -11.38 11.87
N SER A 446 -29.70 -11.95 13.09
CA SER A 446 -29.30 -11.21 14.30
C SER A 446 -27.91 -10.61 14.13
N LYS A 447 -27.59 -9.57 14.89
CA LYS A 447 -26.30 -8.88 14.80
C LYS A 447 -25.12 -9.85 15.03
N GLU A 448 -25.28 -10.78 15.96
CA GLU A 448 -24.31 -11.82 16.31
C GLU A 448 -24.16 -12.83 15.18
N HIS A 449 -25.27 -13.33 14.63
CA HIS A 449 -25.24 -14.31 13.56
C HIS A 449 -24.71 -13.72 12.24
N ARG A 450 -25.08 -12.48 11.92
CA ARG A 450 -24.50 -11.74 10.79
C ARG A 450 -22.98 -11.57 10.92
N ARG A 451 -22.48 -11.22 12.12
CA ARG A 451 -21.03 -11.14 12.37
C ARG A 451 -20.36 -12.50 12.17
N LEU A 452 -20.99 -13.58 12.60
CA LEU A 452 -20.50 -14.95 12.36
C LEU A 452 -20.40 -15.24 10.85
N MET A 453 -21.45 -14.94 10.07
CA MET A 453 -21.43 -15.10 8.61
C MET A 453 -20.32 -14.25 7.96
N GLU A 454 -20.21 -12.98 8.34
CA GLU A 454 -19.20 -12.05 7.80
C GLU A 454 -17.77 -12.53 8.09
N ASN A 455 -17.52 -13.02 9.30
CA ASN A 455 -16.22 -13.56 9.70
C ASN A 455 -15.91 -14.92 9.02
N SER A 456 -16.94 -15.60 8.52
CA SER A 456 -16.81 -16.90 7.85
C SER A 456 -16.73 -16.78 6.32
N LEU A 457 -16.87 -15.57 5.76
CA LEU A 457 -16.65 -15.34 4.33
C LEU A 457 -15.18 -15.48 3.97
N PHE A 458 -14.87 -16.55 3.24
CA PHE A 458 -13.53 -16.93 2.81
C PHE A 458 -13.22 -16.54 1.35
N THR A 459 -14.07 -15.73 0.70
CA THR A 459 -13.90 -15.28 -0.71
C THR A 459 -12.54 -14.62 -0.95
N PHE A 460 -12.03 -13.86 0.02
CA PHE A 460 -10.76 -13.15 -0.07
C PHE A 460 -9.61 -13.87 0.67
N GLY A 461 -9.83 -15.12 1.09
CA GLY A 461 -8.95 -15.84 2.02
C GLY A 461 -8.93 -15.22 3.42
N ALA A 462 -7.97 -15.65 4.25
CA ALA A 462 -7.87 -15.19 5.64
C ALA A 462 -6.42 -14.95 6.13
N GLY A 463 -6.33 -14.28 7.28
CA GLY A 463 -5.13 -13.98 8.07
C GLY A 463 -3.97 -13.29 7.32
N ALA A 464 -2.74 -13.76 7.55
CA ALA A 464 -1.53 -13.06 7.07
C ALA A 464 -1.43 -12.97 5.53
N ARG A 465 -2.17 -13.83 4.83
CA ARG A 465 -2.18 -13.95 3.37
C ARG A 465 -3.52 -13.53 2.74
N THR A 466 -4.41 -12.87 3.49
CA THR A 466 -5.67 -12.31 2.94
C THR A 466 -5.39 -11.45 1.70
N CYS A 467 -6.29 -11.52 0.72
CA CYS A 467 -6.20 -10.75 -0.52
C CYS A 467 -5.88 -9.27 -0.23
N ILE A 468 -4.78 -8.78 -0.83
CA ILE A 468 -4.38 -7.37 -0.67
C ILE A 468 -5.28 -6.43 -1.48
N GLY A 469 -5.84 -6.92 -2.60
CA GLY A 469 -6.74 -6.18 -3.48
C GLY A 469 -8.22 -6.22 -3.07
N LYS A 470 -8.58 -6.77 -1.90
CA LYS A 470 -9.98 -6.86 -1.43
C LYS A 470 -10.72 -5.53 -1.57
N ASN A 471 -10.08 -4.46 -1.11
CA ASN A 471 -10.65 -3.12 -1.11
C ASN A 471 -10.82 -2.53 -2.52
N ILE A 472 -9.94 -2.89 -3.46
CA ILE A 472 -10.07 -2.47 -4.87
C ILE A 472 -11.33 -3.11 -5.47
N SER A 473 -11.46 -4.43 -5.32
CA SER A 473 -12.59 -5.17 -5.86
C SER A 473 -13.92 -4.70 -5.27
N LEU A 474 -13.96 -4.41 -3.96
CA LEU A 474 -15.15 -3.84 -3.31
C LEU A 474 -15.45 -2.43 -3.84
N LEU A 475 -14.47 -1.54 -3.95
CA LEU A 475 -14.67 -0.21 -4.53
C LEU A 475 -15.26 -0.30 -5.94
N GLU A 476 -14.72 -1.18 -6.79
CA GLU A 476 -15.24 -1.42 -8.14
C GLU A 476 -16.70 -1.88 -8.12
N MET A 477 -17.02 -2.93 -7.36
CA MET A 477 -18.38 -3.49 -7.30
C MET A 477 -19.41 -2.50 -6.76
N TYR A 478 -19.11 -1.81 -5.66
CA TYR A 478 -20.04 -0.87 -5.04
C TYR A 478 -20.32 0.36 -5.91
N LYS A 479 -19.42 0.70 -6.83
CA LYS A 479 -19.60 1.84 -7.73
C LYS A 479 -20.26 1.47 -9.06
N VAL A 480 -19.73 0.44 -9.74
CA VAL A 480 -20.18 0.10 -11.09
C VAL A 480 -21.58 -0.54 -11.09
N VAL A 481 -21.93 -1.32 -10.06
CA VAL A 481 -23.23 -2.00 -10.02
C VAL A 481 -24.37 -0.98 -9.91
N PRO A 482 -24.39 -0.04 -8.94
CA PRO A 482 -25.40 1.02 -8.91
C PRO A 482 -25.41 1.89 -10.16
N ALA A 483 -24.24 2.30 -10.65
CA ALA A 483 -24.12 3.11 -11.86
C ALA A 483 -24.78 2.44 -13.08
N LEU A 484 -24.56 1.14 -13.26
CA LEU A 484 -25.18 0.37 -14.34
C LEU A 484 -26.70 0.27 -14.16
N LEU A 485 -27.18 -0.10 -12.97
CA LEU A 485 -28.60 -0.33 -12.72
C LEU A 485 -29.43 0.97 -12.80
N MET A 486 -28.85 2.12 -12.45
CA MET A 486 -29.50 3.42 -12.61
C MET A 486 -29.47 3.93 -14.05
N ALA A 487 -28.46 3.55 -14.83
CA ALA A 487 -28.31 4.00 -16.21
C ALA A 487 -29.08 3.12 -17.22
N PHE A 488 -29.30 1.84 -16.88
CA PHE A 488 -29.73 0.82 -17.82
C PHE A 488 -30.73 -0.15 -17.20
N LYS A 489 -31.78 -0.46 -17.95
CA LYS A 489 -32.59 -1.65 -17.72
C LYS A 489 -31.89 -2.84 -18.38
N ILE A 490 -31.48 -3.83 -17.59
CA ILE A 490 -30.72 -4.99 -18.05
C ILE A 490 -31.57 -6.25 -17.85
N SER A 491 -31.62 -7.14 -18.83
CA SER A 491 -32.34 -8.42 -18.74
C SER A 491 -31.58 -9.57 -19.38
N LEU A 492 -31.82 -10.81 -18.92
CA LEU A 492 -31.31 -12.01 -19.61
C LEU A 492 -32.08 -12.24 -20.92
N PRO A 493 -31.45 -12.79 -21.97
CA PRO A 493 -32.16 -13.17 -23.19
C PRO A 493 -33.17 -14.30 -22.95
N ASP A 494 -32.87 -15.16 -21.98
CA ASP A 494 -33.72 -16.26 -21.52
C ASP A 494 -33.67 -16.33 -19.99
N PRO A 495 -34.80 -16.33 -19.26
CA PRO A 495 -34.83 -16.54 -17.82
C PRO A 495 -34.12 -17.84 -17.37
N ASN A 496 -34.12 -18.87 -18.21
CA ASN A 496 -33.46 -20.15 -17.95
C ASN A 496 -31.98 -20.17 -18.35
N PHE A 497 -31.41 -19.06 -18.83
CA PHE A 497 -30.04 -18.98 -19.29
C PHE A 497 -29.03 -19.41 -18.20
N GLU A 498 -28.20 -20.41 -18.46
CA GLU A 498 -27.12 -20.80 -17.54
C GLU A 498 -25.76 -20.46 -18.13
N TRP A 499 -24.92 -19.77 -17.37
CA TRP A 499 -23.53 -19.50 -17.78
C TRP A 499 -22.68 -20.78 -17.84
N LYS A 500 -21.63 -20.78 -18.66
CA LYS A 500 -20.66 -21.88 -18.65
C LYS A 500 -19.55 -21.58 -17.67
N LEU A 501 -19.19 -22.56 -16.85
CA LEU A 501 -18.15 -22.42 -15.83
C LEU A 501 -16.90 -23.21 -16.20
N HIS A 502 -15.75 -22.56 -16.06
CA HIS A 502 -14.44 -23.15 -16.28
C HIS A 502 -13.51 -22.81 -15.12
N ASN A 503 -13.16 -23.82 -14.32
CA ASN A 503 -12.22 -23.66 -13.21
C ASN A 503 -10.79 -23.88 -13.69
N ALA A 504 -10.02 -22.81 -13.67
CA ALA A 504 -8.58 -22.79 -13.90
C ALA A 504 -7.93 -22.01 -12.75
N TRP A 505 -8.04 -22.53 -11.53
CA TRP A 505 -7.77 -21.84 -10.25
C TRP A 505 -8.84 -20.80 -9.91
N PHE A 506 -9.20 -19.94 -10.85
CA PHE A 506 -10.39 -19.11 -10.75
C PHE A 506 -11.56 -19.74 -11.53
N VAL A 507 -12.79 -19.63 -11.00
CA VAL A 507 -14.00 -20.15 -11.63
C VAL A 507 -14.58 -19.10 -12.57
N LYS A 508 -14.11 -19.10 -13.81
CA LYS A 508 -14.51 -18.13 -14.83
C LYS A 508 -15.86 -18.51 -15.43
N GLN A 509 -16.68 -17.49 -15.68
CA GLN A 509 -17.97 -17.64 -16.35
C GLN A 509 -17.89 -17.16 -17.80
N SER A 510 -18.36 -17.95 -18.75
CA SER A 510 -18.43 -17.57 -20.17
C SER A 510 -19.87 -17.65 -20.68
N GLU A 511 -20.07 -17.08 -21.87
CA GLU A 511 -21.36 -17.04 -22.57
C GLU A 511 -22.46 -16.27 -21.83
N PHE A 512 -22.13 -15.46 -20.83
CA PHE A 512 -23.09 -14.54 -20.20
C PHE A 512 -23.42 -13.38 -21.16
N TYR A 513 -24.55 -13.51 -21.84
CA TYR A 513 -25.14 -12.49 -22.70
C TYR A 513 -26.33 -11.83 -22.00
N HIS A 514 -26.58 -10.56 -22.30
CA HIS A 514 -27.82 -9.89 -21.91
C HIS A 514 -28.55 -9.34 -23.13
N HIS A 515 -29.88 -9.27 -23.03
CA HIS A 515 -30.79 -8.75 -24.04
C HIS A 515 -31.40 -7.45 -23.52
N HIS A 516 -31.51 -6.47 -24.42
CA HIS A 516 -32.16 -5.18 -24.19
C HIS A 516 -31.51 -4.33 -23.09
N THR A 517 -30.73 -3.32 -23.49
CA THR A 517 -30.29 -2.26 -22.58
C THR A 517 -31.14 -1.03 -22.88
N GLU A 518 -32.23 -0.80 -22.16
CA GLU A 518 -33.00 0.44 -22.34
C GLU A 518 -32.35 1.54 -21.50
N ALA A 519 -32.05 2.69 -22.11
CA ALA A 519 -31.51 3.82 -21.38
C ALA A 519 -32.63 4.48 -20.54
N VAL A 520 -32.54 4.39 -19.22
CA VAL A 520 -33.63 4.80 -18.30
C VAL A 520 -33.74 6.33 -18.16
N ASN A 521 -32.66 7.08 -18.44
CA ASN A 521 -32.65 8.54 -18.41
C ASN A 521 -31.77 9.08 -19.54
N GLN A 522 -32.34 9.90 -20.43
CA GLN A 522 -31.55 10.69 -21.39
C GLN A 522 -30.93 11.89 -20.64
N PRO A 523 -29.60 12.02 -20.55
CA PRO A 523 -28.99 13.32 -20.30
C PRO A 523 -29.33 14.23 -21.49
N ASN A 524 -29.53 15.52 -21.20
CA ASN A 524 -29.82 16.58 -22.17
C ASN A 524 -29.04 16.39 -23.50
N PRO A 525 -29.65 16.55 -24.70
CA PRO A 525 -29.05 16.21 -26.01
C PRO A 525 -27.79 17.01 -26.41
N SER A 526 -27.22 17.81 -25.53
CA SER A 526 -25.96 18.52 -25.75
C SER A 526 -24.73 17.60 -25.72
N PHE A 527 -24.87 16.33 -25.35
CA PHE A 527 -23.76 15.38 -25.34
C PHE A 527 -23.58 14.65 -26.69
N ARG A 528 -23.06 15.37 -27.68
CA ARG A 528 -22.38 14.73 -28.82
C ARG A 528 -21.08 14.11 -28.29
N ALA A 529 -20.92 12.80 -28.49
CA ALA A 529 -19.63 12.13 -28.32
C ALA A 529 -18.57 12.89 -29.14
N PRO A 530 -17.52 13.42 -28.53
CA PRO A 530 -16.58 14.23 -29.28
C PRO A 530 -15.73 13.32 -30.15
N SER A 531 -15.79 13.57 -31.45
CA SER A 531 -14.79 13.10 -32.40
C SER A 531 -13.39 13.38 -31.84
N ASN A 532 -12.49 12.40 -32.00
CA ASN A 532 -11.12 12.26 -31.49
C ASN A 532 -10.12 13.43 -31.75
N SER A 533 -10.55 14.68 -31.72
CA SER A 533 -9.69 15.85 -31.92
C SER A 533 -10.06 17.08 -31.08
N LEU A 534 -11.15 17.07 -30.29
CA LEU A 534 -11.62 18.28 -29.58
C LEU A 534 -11.88 18.12 -28.06
N LEU A 535 -11.76 16.91 -27.48
CA LEU A 535 -11.90 16.70 -26.03
C LEU A 535 -10.65 16.98 -25.19
N ALA A 536 -9.57 17.47 -25.81
CA ALA A 536 -8.39 17.90 -25.09
C ALA A 536 -8.58 19.24 -24.35
N ARG A 537 -9.76 19.88 -24.37
CA ARG A 537 -9.97 21.22 -23.80
C ARG A 537 -11.37 21.43 -23.19
N GLN A 538 -11.79 20.61 -22.23
CA GLN A 538 -12.73 21.04 -21.20
C GLN A 538 -12.32 20.48 -19.83
N HIS A 539 -11.03 20.62 -19.51
CA HIS A 539 -10.67 20.97 -18.15
C HIS A 539 -11.10 22.42 -17.98
N LEU A 540 -11.94 22.74 -16.99
CA LEU A 540 -11.85 24.09 -16.44
C LEU A 540 -10.39 24.26 -16.06
N GLN A 541 -9.67 25.14 -16.75
CA GLN A 541 -8.26 25.34 -16.42
C GLN A 541 -8.22 25.78 -14.96
N SER A 542 -7.25 25.31 -14.18
CA SER A 542 -7.11 25.61 -12.74
C SER A 542 -7.12 27.13 -12.41
N TRP A 543 -7.04 27.97 -13.44
CA TRP A 543 -7.08 29.43 -13.42
C TRP A 543 -8.46 30.04 -13.63
N GLU A 544 -9.41 29.37 -14.28
CA GLU A 544 -10.81 29.82 -14.38
C GLU A 544 -11.51 29.76 -13.01
N TYR A 545 -11.03 28.87 -12.14
CA TYR A 545 -11.39 28.88 -10.72
C TYR A 545 -10.94 30.18 -10.03
N LEU A 546 -9.75 30.71 -10.32
CA LEU A 546 -9.31 32.00 -9.76
C LEU A 546 -10.22 33.14 -10.21
N ASP A 547 -10.68 33.12 -11.46
CA ASP A 547 -11.63 34.11 -11.99
C ASP A 547 -13.02 34.01 -11.34
N SER A 548 -13.32 32.89 -10.66
CA SER A 548 -14.56 32.68 -9.88
C SER A 548 -14.42 33.00 -8.38
N LEU A 549 -13.20 33.29 -7.89
CA LEU A 549 -12.97 33.52 -6.47
C LEU A 549 -13.39 34.92 -6.02
N PRO A 550 -14.08 35.05 -4.87
CA PRO A 550 -14.36 36.36 -4.28
C PRO A 550 -13.08 36.99 -3.74
N GLY A 551 -13.00 38.33 -3.75
CA GLY A 551 -11.79 39.08 -3.34
C GLY A 551 -11.24 38.73 -1.95
N THR A 552 -12.10 38.36 -1.00
CA THR A 552 -11.70 37.88 0.34
C THR A 552 -10.78 36.66 0.30
N GLN A 553 -10.93 35.79 -0.71
CA GLN A 553 -10.07 34.63 -0.92
C GLN A 553 -8.74 35.03 -1.57
N PHE A 554 -8.71 36.03 -2.45
CA PHE A 554 -7.46 36.59 -2.99
C PHE A 554 -6.60 37.24 -1.90
N TYR A 555 -7.19 38.00 -0.97
CA TYR A 555 -6.45 38.55 0.17
C TYR A 555 -5.79 37.45 1.02
N ARG A 556 -6.50 36.34 1.28
CA ARG A 556 -5.93 35.17 1.98
C ARG A 556 -4.83 34.50 1.16
N LEU A 557 -5.02 34.37 -0.16
CA LEU A 557 -4.06 33.76 -1.08
C LEU A 557 -2.75 34.57 -1.13
N TYR A 558 -2.84 35.90 -1.14
CA TYR A 558 -1.68 36.80 -1.19
C TYR A 558 -0.87 36.87 0.11
N ARG A 559 -1.36 36.29 1.21
CA ARG A 559 -0.57 36.13 2.45
C ARG A 559 0.56 35.10 2.31
N SER A 560 0.57 34.35 1.20
CA SER A 560 1.70 33.54 0.76
C SER A 560 2.52 34.31 -0.29
N PRO A 561 3.80 34.63 -0.04
CA PRO A 561 4.68 35.28 -1.03
C PRO A 561 4.75 34.52 -2.36
N ALA A 562 4.88 33.19 -2.28
CA ALA A 562 4.96 32.33 -3.45
C ALA A 562 3.71 32.46 -4.35
N SER A 563 2.54 32.67 -3.74
CA SER A 563 1.28 32.86 -4.46
C SER A 563 1.20 34.24 -5.11
N ALA A 564 1.66 35.29 -4.42
CA ALA A 564 1.75 36.64 -4.98
C ALA A 564 2.73 36.70 -6.17
N LEU A 565 3.92 36.11 -6.04
CA LEU A 565 4.92 36.03 -7.10
C LEU A 565 4.45 35.17 -8.28
N ALA A 566 3.77 34.05 -8.03
CA ALA A 566 3.24 33.19 -9.09
C ALA A 566 2.18 33.93 -9.94
N ILE A 567 1.26 34.66 -9.32
CA ILE A 567 0.24 35.44 -10.04
C ILE A 567 0.90 36.61 -10.79
N PHE A 568 1.82 37.34 -10.14
CA PHE A 568 2.59 38.42 -10.78
C PHE A 568 3.36 37.94 -12.02
N ARG A 569 4.07 36.80 -11.93
CA ARG A 569 4.90 36.30 -13.05
C ARG A 569 4.09 35.66 -14.17
N LYS A 570 3.09 34.82 -13.83
CA LYS A 570 2.43 33.93 -14.81
C LYS A 570 1.11 34.45 -15.36
N ARG A 571 0.44 35.41 -14.70
CA ARG A 571 -0.91 35.86 -15.11
C ARG A 571 -0.98 37.30 -15.59
N LEU A 572 -0.10 38.18 -15.11
CA LEU A 572 -0.11 39.58 -15.53
C LEU A 572 0.57 39.77 -16.89
N SER A 573 -0.05 40.59 -17.74
CA SER A 573 0.58 41.10 -18.96
C SER A 573 1.83 41.94 -18.63
N SER A 574 2.70 42.15 -19.60
CA SER A 574 3.92 42.95 -19.42
C SER A 574 3.59 44.36 -18.91
N LEU A 575 2.55 44.99 -19.47
CA LEU A 575 2.09 46.31 -19.04
C LEU A 575 1.48 46.29 -17.63
N ALA A 576 0.71 45.26 -17.27
CA ALA A 576 0.16 45.11 -15.92
C ALA A 576 1.27 44.90 -14.87
N LYS A 577 2.33 44.16 -15.22
CA LYS A 577 3.54 44.01 -14.38
C LYS A 577 4.23 45.35 -14.19
N SER A 578 4.36 46.16 -15.24
CA SER A 578 4.95 47.50 -15.16
C SER A 578 4.17 48.43 -14.21
N PHE A 579 2.82 48.42 -14.27
CA PHE A 579 2.00 49.19 -13.33
C PHE A 579 2.15 48.72 -11.88
N VAL A 580 2.21 47.41 -11.65
CA VAL A 580 2.47 46.85 -10.32
C VAL A 580 3.86 47.25 -9.81
N MET A 581 4.90 47.14 -10.64
CA MET A 581 6.26 47.51 -10.25
C MET A 581 6.40 49.01 -9.99
N MET A 582 5.71 49.85 -10.76
CA MET A 582 5.65 51.30 -10.55
C MET A 582 5.02 51.65 -9.20
N LEU A 583 3.88 51.06 -8.86
CA LEU A 583 3.20 51.28 -7.58
C LEU A 583 3.89 50.59 -6.39
N LEU A 584 4.69 49.55 -6.66
CA LEU A 584 5.62 48.99 -5.68
C LEU A 584 6.79 49.94 -5.39
N HIS A 585 7.23 50.73 -6.36
CA HIS A 585 8.32 51.70 -6.20
C HIS A 585 7.84 53.05 -5.64
N ILE A 586 6.68 53.52 -6.10
CA ILE A 586 6.05 54.77 -5.66
C ILE A 586 4.69 54.40 -5.05
N PRO A 587 4.60 54.17 -3.74
CA PRO A 587 3.39 53.67 -3.09
C PRO A 587 2.26 54.72 -2.98
N ARG A 588 2.32 55.81 -3.76
CA ARG A 588 1.27 56.83 -3.81
C ARG A 588 0.16 56.36 -4.76
N PRO A 589 -1.12 56.60 -4.44
CA PRO A 589 -2.20 56.35 -5.39
C PRO A 589 -1.98 57.16 -6.67
N ILE A 590 -2.12 56.51 -7.82
CA ILE A 590 -1.98 57.15 -9.14
C ILE A 590 -3.36 57.42 -9.71
N SER A 591 -3.63 58.65 -10.18
CA SER A 591 -4.91 58.95 -10.82
C SER A 591 -5.04 58.24 -12.16
N VAL A 592 -6.27 57.91 -12.57
CA VAL A 592 -6.55 57.28 -13.88
C VAL A 592 -5.90 58.09 -15.02
N LYS A 593 -6.04 59.42 -14.96
CA LYS A 593 -5.52 60.36 -15.95
C LYS A 593 -3.98 60.38 -16.01
N GLN A 594 -3.29 60.19 -14.89
CA GLN A 594 -1.82 60.06 -14.85
C GLN A 594 -1.35 58.75 -15.45
N LEU A 595 -2.09 57.66 -15.23
CA LEU A 595 -1.74 56.35 -15.75
C LEU A 595 -1.94 56.29 -17.29
N GLU A 596 -2.95 56.99 -17.80
CA GLU A 596 -3.16 57.22 -19.24
C GLU A 596 -2.09 58.11 -19.89
N LEU A 597 -1.50 59.07 -19.15
CA LEU A 597 -0.43 59.95 -19.65
C LEU A 597 0.93 59.23 -19.82
N VAL A 598 1.15 58.12 -19.10
CA VAL A 598 2.40 57.33 -19.18
C VAL A 598 2.31 56.25 -20.28
N MET A 599 1.16 56.18 -20.95
CA MET A 599 0.88 55.23 -22.01
C MET A 599 0.94 55.90 -23.39
N GLU A 600 1.59 55.28 -24.35
CA GLU A 600 1.52 55.73 -25.74
C GLU A 600 0.10 55.56 -26.30
N ASP A 601 -0.33 56.50 -27.15
CA ASP A 601 -1.69 56.52 -27.71
C ASP A 601 -2.04 55.26 -28.52
N THR A 602 -1.03 54.60 -29.10
CA THR A 602 -1.12 53.32 -29.81
C THR A 602 -1.40 52.12 -28.89
N SER A 603 -1.14 52.25 -27.59
CA SER A 603 -1.22 51.17 -26.59
C SER A 603 -2.44 51.26 -25.67
N ARG A 604 -3.37 52.20 -25.92
CA ARG A 604 -4.55 52.44 -25.07
C ARG A 604 -5.38 51.17 -24.81
N GLY A 605 -5.59 50.34 -25.84
CA GLY A 605 -6.35 49.08 -25.71
C GLY A 605 -5.67 48.05 -24.79
N GLU A 606 -4.33 47.98 -24.80
CA GLU A 606 -3.58 47.11 -23.91
C GLU A 606 -3.61 47.63 -22.46
N GLY A 607 -3.67 48.95 -22.27
CA GLY A 607 -3.85 49.60 -20.97
C GLY A 607 -5.14 49.23 -20.30
N GLU A 608 -6.26 49.36 -21.02
CA GLU A 608 -7.57 48.98 -20.49
C GLU A 608 -7.61 47.49 -20.12
N HIS A 609 -6.98 46.63 -20.93
CA HIS A 609 -6.89 45.21 -20.64
C HIS A 609 -6.04 44.93 -19.38
N ALA A 610 -4.89 45.60 -19.24
CA ALA A 610 -4.02 45.50 -18.07
C ALA A 610 -4.73 45.95 -16.79
N LEU A 611 -5.46 47.07 -16.84
CA LEU A 611 -6.24 47.57 -15.71
C LEU A 611 -7.38 46.62 -15.32
N LYS A 612 -8.15 46.11 -16.30
CA LYS A 612 -9.20 45.11 -16.05
C LYS A 612 -8.65 43.85 -15.39
N MET A 613 -7.46 43.40 -15.78
CA MET A 613 -6.79 42.24 -15.21
C MET A 613 -6.35 42.46 -13.76
N LEU A 614 -5.78 43.63 -13.46
CA LEU A 614 -5.36 43.99 -12.09
C LEU A 614 -6.54 44.13 -11.12
N HIS A 615 -7.68 44.62 -11.60
CA HIS A 615 -8.93 44.61 -10.84
C HIS A 615 -9.51 43.21 -10.66
N ARG A 616 -9.51 42.38 -11.72
CA ARG A 616 -10.05 41.01 -11.67
C ARG A 616 -9.35 40.13 -10.63
N TYR A 617 -8.03 40.28 -10.50
CA TYR A 617 -7.26 39.54 -9.50
C TYR A 617 -7.16 40.25 -8.14
N HIS A 618 -7.92 41.33 -7.91
CA HIS A 618 -7.90 42.08 -6.65
C HIS A 618 -6.48 42.57 -6.24
N ILE A 619 -5.66 42.90 -7.24
CA ILE A 619 -4.31 43.47 -7.03
C ILE A 619 -4.43 44.99 -6.83
N PHE A 620 -5.41 45.63 -7.45
CA PHE A 620 -5.73 47.05 -7.26
C PHE A 620 -6.87 47.26 -6.25
N LYS A 621 -6.79 48.38 -5.52
CA LYS A 621 -7.88 48.96 -4.76
C LYS A 621 -8.18 50.38 -5.26
N ASP A 622 -9.46 50.72 -5.34
CA ASP A 622 -9.90 52.08 -5.64
C ASP A 622 -9.50 53.03 -4.50
N ALA A 623 -9.00 54.20 -4.87
CA ALA A 623 -8.60 55.28 -3.98
C ALA A 623 -9.01 56.63 -4.58
N THR A 624 -8.98 57.68 -3.75
CA THR A 624 -9.18 59.06 -4.20
C THR A 624 -7.92 59.86 -3.93
N PHE A 625 -7.40 60.54 -4.95
CA PHE A 625 -6.22 61.39 -4.85
C PHE A 625 -6.49 62.72 -5.57
N ASN A 626 -6.38 63.85 -4.87
CA ASN A 626 -6.72 65.19 -5.37
C ASN A 626 -8.11 65.26 -6.04
N SER A 627 -9.14 64.72 -5.38
CA SER A 627 -10.53 64.69 -5.86
C SER A 627 -10.76 63.93 -7.18
N ALA A 628 -9.76 63.18 -7.66
CA ALA A 628 -9.85 62.31 -8.83
C ALA A 628 -9.78 60.83 -8.44
N LYS A 629 -10.41 59.96 -9.25
CA LYS A 629 -10.31 58.51 -9.10
C LYS A 629 -8.87 58.06 -9.30
N ALA A 630 -8.36 57.26 -8.36
CA ALA A 630 -7.00 56.77 -8.34
C ALA A 630 -6.94 55.28 -7.99
N PHE A 631 -5.84 54.63 -8.32
CA PHE A 631 -5.57 53.24 -8.00
C PHE A 631 -4.35 53.10 -7.10
N SER A 632 -4.38 52.09 -6.22
CA SER A 632 -3.23 51.69 -5.43
C SER A 632 -3.19 50.17 -5.29
N LEU A 633 -2.03 49.60 -4.96
CA LEU A 633 -1.91 48.16 -4.72
C LEU A 633 -2.61 47.74 -3.42
N THR A 634 -3.12 46.53 -3.41
CA THR A 634 -3.62 45.91 -2.17
C THR A 634 -2.46 45.64 -1.21
N PRO A 635 -2.61 45.94 0.10
CA PRO A 635 -1.51 45.86 1.06
C PRO A 635 -0.86 44.48 1.15
N ASP A 636 -1.67 43.42 1.19
CA ASP A 636 -1.19 42.04 1.28
C ASP A 636 -0.37 41.68 0.03
N PHE A 637 -0.88 41.95 -1.18
CA PHE A 637 -0.14 41.66 -2.41
C PHE A 637 1.17 42.43 -2.50
N ALA A 638 1.17 43.74 -2.19
CA ALA A 638 2.36 44.57 -2.24
C ALA A 638 3.44 44.12 -1.24
N MET A 639 3.04 43.84 0.00
CA MET A 639 3.96 43.44 1.07
C MET A 639 4.64 42.11 0.78
N PHE A 640 3.86 41.10 0.39
CA PHE A 640 4.38 39.75 0.16
C PHE A 640 5.12 39.62 -1.18
N LEU A 641 4.74 40.38 -2.21
CA LEU A 641 5.52 40.46 -3.45
C LEU A 641 6.87 41.15 -3.24
N ARG A 642 6.93 42.24 -2.45
CA ARG A 642 8.22 42.87 -2.08
C ARG A 642 9.12 41.90 -1.35
N ARG A 643 8.58 41.14 -0.39
CA ARG A 643 9.33 40.16 0.40
C ARG A 643 9.98 39.08 -0.48
N ASP A 644 9.28 38.62 -1.51
CA ASP A 644 9.80 37.64 -2.46
C ASP A 644 10.84 38.24 -3.41
N LEU A 645 10.67 39.50 -3.81
CA LEU A 645 11.62 40.18 -4.70
C LEU A 645 12.91 40.60 -3.99
N THR A 646 12.90 40.84 -2.68
CA THR A 646 14.09 41.28 -1.91
C THR A 646 14.79 40.15 -1.13
N GLY A 647 14.19 38.96 -1.03
CA GLY A 647 14.83 37.77 -0.48
C GLY A 647 14.98 37.71 1.05
N ALA A 648 14.86 38.81 1.80
CA ALA A 648 14.72 38.82 3.26
C ALA A 648 14.32 40.20 3.83
N GLY A 649 13.35 40.21 4.76
CA GLY A 649 13.20 41.12 5.90
C GLY A 649 12.96 42.62 5.70
N ASP A 650 13.67 43.28 4.79
CA ASP A 650 13.62 44.74 4.67
C ASP A 650 12.58 45.17 3.62
N SER A 651 11.48 45.72 4.12
CA SER A 651 10.36 46.20 3.31
C SER A 651 10.61 47.57 2.68
N ARG A 652 11.75 48.21 2.98
CA ARG A 652 12.10 49.59 2.56
C ARG A 652 13.13 49.65 1.42
N SER A 653 13.66 48.53 0.96
CA SER A 653 14.78 48.50 0.00
C SER A 653 14.41 48.94 -1.42
N PHE A 654 13.12 49.08 -1.74
CA PHE A 654 12.65 49.65 -3.01
C PHE A 654 12.50 51.18 -2.88
N GLY A 655 13.27 51.95 -3.64
CA GLY A 655 13.14 53.42 -3.71
C GLY A 655 14.34 54.24 -3.25
N HIS A 656 15.43 53.62 -2.79
CA HIS A 656 16.67 54.34 -2.49
C HIS A 656 17.59 54.34 -3.70
N VAL A 657 17.91 55.54 -4.21
CA VAL A 657 18.94 55.71 -5.24
C VAL A 657 20.29 55.38 -4.61
N ALA A 658 20.84 54.22 -4.93
CA ALA A 658 22.23 53.92 -4.60
C ALA A 658 23.14 54.80 -5.48
N ALA A 659 24.00 55.59 -4.87
CA ALA A 659 25.01 56.36 -5.58
C ALA A 659 26.09 55.38 -6.08
N VAL A 660 25.91 54.89 -7.31
CA VAL A 660 26.87 53.98 -7.94
C VAL A 660 27.82 54.80 -8.82
N LEU A 661 29.13 54.67 -8.57
CA LEU A 661 30.20 55.28 -9.37
C LEU A 661 30.02 54.92 -10.86
N SER A 662 30.33 55.85 -11.78
CA SER A 662 29.99 55.70 -13.20
C SER A 662 30.58 54.46 -13.88
N SER A 663 31.63 53.87 -13.30
CA SER A 663 32.26 52.60 -13.72
C SER A 663 31.46 51.34 -13.34
N ARG A 664 30.39 51.47 -12.56
CA ARG A 664 29.48 50.37 -12.14
C ARG A 664 28.02 50.62 -12.55
N LYS A 665 27.77 51.53 -13.48
CA LYS A 665 26.42 51.68 -14.05
C LYS A 665 26.12 50.46 -14.92
N VAL A 666 25.17 49.65 -14.46
CA VAL A 666 24.66 48.48 -15.15
C VAL A 666 23.57 48.94 -16.12
N THR A 667 23.70 48.61 -17.40
CA THR A 667 22.71 48.93 -18.44
C THR A 667 21.56 47.90 -18.45
N ILE A 668 20.45 48.18 -19.14
CA ILE A 668 19.36 47.19 -19.32
C ILE A 668 19.88 45.96 -20.05
N ALA A 669 20.80 46.12 -21.02
CA ALA A 669 21.45 45.00 -21.68
C ALA A 669 22.32 44.17 -20.73
N ASP A 670 23.02 44.82 -19.77
CA ASP A 670 23.76 44.10 -18.73
C ASP A 670 22.84 43.39 -17.73
N LEU A 671 21.63 43.92 -17.48
CA LEU A 671 20.60 43.27 -16.65
C LEU A 671 19.91 42.11 -17.40
N ASP A 672 19.73 42.24 -18.71
CA ASP A 672 19.19 41.19 -19.57
C ASP A 672 20.22 40.08 -19.75
N GLU A 673 21.51 40.41 -19.94
CA GLU A 673 22.62 39.47 -19.98
C GLU A 673 22.87 38.82 -18.60
N TYR A 674 22.78 39.57 -17.50
CA TYR A 674 22.81 39.00 -16.14
C TYR A 674 21.62 38.08 -15.88
N SER A 675 20.42 38.45 -16.33
CA SER A 675 19.23 37.60 -16.22
C SER A 675 19.35 36.37 -17.10
N HIS A 676 19.92 36.51 -18.30
CA HIS A 676 20.19 35.42 -19.22
C HIS A 676 21.25 34.47 -18.65
N GLN A 677 22.37 34.98 -18.13
CA GLN A 677 23.42 34.19 -17.47
C GLN A 677 22.97 33.59 -16.15
N LYS A 678 22.12 34.26 -15.35
CA LYS A 678 21.51 33.66 -14.15
C LYS A 678 20.49 32.60 -14.53
N TRP A 679 19.76 32.78 -15.63
CA TRP A 679 18.83 31.79 -16.16
C TRP A 679 19.57 30.59 -16.78
N GLU A 680 20.69 30.81 -17.47
CA GLU A 680 21.61 29.79 -18.01
C GLU A 680 22.38 29.07 -16.88
N ALA A 681 22.74 29.76 -15.79
CA ALA A 681 23.34 29.13 -14.59
C ALA A 681 22.30 28.32 -13.81
N ILE A 682 21.05 28.79 -13.73
CA ILE A 682 19.93 28.04 -13.15
C ILE A 682 19.58 26.85 -14.05
N LEU A 683 19.60 26.99 -15.38
CA LEU A 683 19.42 25.89 -16.33
C LEU A 683 20.60 24.91 -16.29
N GLY A 684 21.84 25.38 -16.13
CA GLY A 684 23.03 24.55 -15.97
C GLY A 684 23.02 23.74 -14.66
N LEU A 685 22.51 24.32 -13.57
CA LEU A 685 22.26 23.64 -12.29
C LEU A 685 21.02 22.72 -12.34
N MET A 686 20.01 23.04 -13.16
CA MET A 686 18.79 22.23 -13.32
C MET A 686 18.93 21.07 -14.31
N VAL A 687 19.92 21.10 -15.22
CA VAL A 687 20.11 20.07 -16.26
C VAL A 687 21.33 19.16 -16.00
N GLY A 688 22.16 19.44 -14.99
CA GLY A 688 23.18 18.49 -14.53
C GLY A 688 24.25 18.13 -15.59
N SER A 689 24.83 19.14 -16.24
CA SER A 689 26.05 18.96 -17.03
C SER A 689 27.29 19.27 -16.18
N THR A 690 28.01 18.24 -15.75
CA THR A 690 29.40 18.36 -15.28
C THR A 690 30.34 18.56 -16.46
N ALA A 691 30.74 19.80 -16.69
CA ALA A 691 31.92 20.32 -17.42
C ALA A 691 31.49 21.69 -18.00
N VAL A 692 32.17 22.82 -17.80
CA VAL A 692 33.62 23.08 -17.84
C VAL A 692 33.96 24.29 -16.94
N LEU A 693 35.13 24.17 -16.29
CA LEU A 693 36.15 25.19 -15.90
C LEU A 693 35.99 26.59 -16.57
N VAL A 694 36.32 27.77 -16.05
CA VAL A 694 37.26 28.31 -15.03
C VAL A 694 37.02 29.85 -15.11
N ASP A 695 37.01 30.67 -14.06
CA ASP A 695 38.20 31.22 -13.37
C ASP A 695 37.76 32.10 -12.18
N GLY A 696 38.52 32.06 -11.08
CA GLY A 696 38.64 33.15 -10.11
C GLY A 696 37.56 33.31 -9.02
N GLU A 697 37.91 32.86 -7.82
CA GLU A 697 37.34 33.21 -6.50
C GLU A 697 36.02 32.52 -6.05
N GLN A 698 36.22 31.40 -5.34
CA GLN A 698 35.18 30.76 -4.51
C GLN A 698 34.82 31.67 -3.33
N ILE A 699 33.67 32.34 -3.41
CA ILE A 699 32.99 32.86 -2.21
C ILE A 699 32.23 31.69 -1.60
N ALA A 700 32.78 31.10 -0.53
CA ALA A 700 32.05 30.14 0.30
C ALA A 700 30.91 30.87 1.03
N ILE A 701 29.68 30.73 0.52
CA ILE A 701 28.49 31.19 1.21
C ILE A 701 28.13 30.15 2.26
N GLU A 702 28.45 30.39 3.53
CA GLU A 702 27.93 29.60 4.64
C GLU A 702 26.42 29.85 4.77
N LEU A 703 25.63 28.88 4.31
CA LEU A 703 24.17 28.93 4.46
C LEU A 703 23.80 28.75 5.93
N SER A 704 22.94 29.64 6.44
CA SER A 704 22.45 29.52 7.81
C SER A 704 21.66 28.21 7.98
N PHE A 705 21.71 27.65 9.19
CA PHE A 705 21.07 26.36 9.50
C PHE A 705 19.57 26.35 9.18
N GLY A 706 18.88 27.48 9.30
CA GLY A 706 17.48 27.62 8.92
C GLY A 706 17.23 27.46 7.41
N VAL A 707 18.14 27.98 6.56
CA VAL A 707 18.07 27.81 5.11
C VAL A 707 18.37 26.35 4.73
N ILE A 708 19.33 25.71 5.39
CA ILE A 708 19.62 24.28 5.21
C ILE A 708 18.39 23.44 5.61
N GLN A 709 17.68 23.79 6.68
CA GLN A 709 16.44 23.11 7.08
C GLN A 709 15.28 23.37 6.12
N LEU A 710 15.17 24.58 5.55
CA LEU A 710 14.16 24.91 4.55
C LEU A 710 14.41 24.16 3.24
N LEU A 711 15.67 24.08 2.81
CA LEU A 711 16.11 23.32 1.64
C LEU A 711 15.94 21.81 1.87
N LYS A 712 16.17 21.29 3.08
CA LYS A 712 15.85 19.91 3.47
C LYS A 712 14.34 19.65 3.48
N ALA A 713 13.54 20.57 4.01
CA ALA A 713 12.08 20.47 4.06
C ALA A 713 11.45 20.53 2.67
N GLY A 714 12.10 21.21 1.71
CA GLY A 714 11.76 21.21 0.29
C GLY A 714 12.39 20.09 -0.54
N HIS A 715 13.16 19.17 0.08
CA HIS A 715 13.94 18.13 -0.60
C HIS A 715 14.93 18.62 -1.69
N LEU A 716 15.41 19.86 -1.56
CA LEU A 716 16.35 20.48 -2.50
C LEU A 716 17.82 20.11 -2.20
N ILE A 717 18.10 19.52 -1.03
CA ILE A 717 19.39 18.91 -0.65
C ILE A 717 19.18 17.64 0.20
N GLU A 718 19.95 16.59 -0.05
CA GLU A 718 20.21 15.46 0.88
C GLU A 718 21.73 15.23 0.95
N VAL A 719 22.29 15.01 2.14
CA VAL A 719 23.70 14.63 2.28
C VAL A 719 23.83 13.44 3.22
N GLY A 720 24.44 12.37 2.71
CA GLY A 720 25.00 11.30 3.50
C GLY A 720 26.42 11.65 3.97
N GLY A 721 26.76 11.29 5.21
CA GLY A 721 28.14 11.16 5.65
C GLY A 721 28.69 12.30 6.53
N THR A 722 29.18 11.87 7.70
CA THR A 722 29.89 12.53 8.81
C THR A 722 30.62 13.86 8.57
N TYR A 723 30.29 14.85 9.42
CA TYR A 723 31.14 16.00 9.73
C TYR A 723 32.19 15.56 10.77
N ASN A 724 33.46 15.47 10.39
CA ASN A 724 34.57 15.34 11.34
C ASN A 724 35.22 16.72 11.53
N ARG A 725 35.40 17.12 12.79
CA ARG A 725 36.08 18.35 13.19
C ARG A 725 37.58 18.24 12.92
N GLY A 726 38.16 19.33 12.41
CA GLY A 726 39.59 19.64 12.54
C GLY A 726 40.39 19.48 11.26
N TYR A 727 40.85 20.63 10.73
CA TYR A 727 42.14 20.94 10.10
C TYR A 727 41.95 21.98 8.98
N ALA A 728 42.38 23.20 9.27
CA ALA A 728 42.63 24.25 8.30
C ALA A 728 44.15 24.36 8.10
N ALA A 729 44.63 24.48 6.86
CA ALA A 729 45.97 24.98 6.57
C ALA A 729 46.03 25.67 5.19
N LYS A 730 46.60 26.87 5.19
CA LYS A 730 46.72 27.90 4.13
C LYS A 730 47.90 27.65 3.19
N PHE A 731 47.91 28.32 2.03
CA PHE A 731 49.15 28.87 1.45
C PHE A 731 48.94 30.27 0.87
N GLN A 732 49.93 31.14 1.11
CA GLN A 732 50.00 32.58 0.83
C GLN A 732 50.55 32.89 -0.57
N ASN A 733 50.18 34.04 -1.13
CA ASN A 733 50.84 34.71 -2.25
C ASN A 733 51.79 35.84 -1.76
N PRO A 734 52.77 36.29 -2.58
CA PRO A 734 53.87 37.17 -2.18
C PRO A 734 53.64 38.62 -2.72
N PRO A 735 54.59 39.58 -2.67
CA PRO A 735 54.42 40.80 -1.86
C PRO A 735 54.58 42.13 -2.63
N SER A 736 54.25 43.27 -1.97
CA SER A 736 55.05 44.52 -1.99
C SER A 736 54.39 45.65 -1.17
N ASP A 737 55.18 46.22 -0.23
CA ASP A 737 55.31 47.65 0.19
C ASP A 737 54.05 48.48 0.56
N ASP A 738 54.05 49.42 1.52
CA ASP A 738 55.08 50.07 2.33
C ASP A 738 54.39 50.81 3.52
N ARG A 739 55.11 50.94 4.66
CA ARG A 739 54.99 51.96 5.76
C ARG A 739 53.65 52.13 6.51
N GLY A 740 53.58 52.26 7.84
CA GLY A 740 54.55 52.36 8.93
C GLY A 740 53.89 52.88 10.23
N GLY A 741 54.46 52.54 11.39
CA GLY A 741 54.27 53.17 12.72
C GLY A 741 53.16 52.58 13.62
N GLU A 742 53.36 52.21 14.90
CA GLU A 742 54.49 52.28 15.83
C GLU A 742 54.35 51.15 16.89
N ASP A 743 55.49 50.61 17.29
CA ASP A 743 55.76 49.69 18.42
C ASP A 743 56.29 50.57 19.61
N PRO A 744 56.71 50.11 20.82
CA PRO A 744 57.29 48.79 21.11
C PRO A 744 57.13 48.22 22.55
N GLN A 745 57.81 47.08 22.72
CA GLN A 745 58.38 46.42 23.93
C GLN A 745 57.60 45.15 24.31
N GLY A 746 58.13 43.93 24.23
CA GLY A 746 59.49 43.35 24.18
C GLY A 746 59.37 42.02 24.96
N THR A 747 60.10 40.93 24.74
CA THR A 747 61.35 40.68 24.03
C THR A 747 61.72 39.19 24.17
N PHE A 748 62.43 38.65 23.16
CA PHE A 748 63.52 37.65 23.23
C PHE A 748 63.19 36.17 23.62
N SER A 749 63.82 35.12 23.06
CA SER A 749 64.88 34.95 22.05
C SER A 749 64.96 33.43 21.68
N THR A 750 65.06 33.03 20.40
CA THR A 750 66.26 32.51 19.66
C THR A 750 66.85 31.17 20.16
N LEU A 751 67.46 30.27 19.38
CA LEU A 751 67.80 30.06 17.96
C LEU A 751 68.55 28.71 17.88
N ASN A 752 68.61 28.10 16.68
CA ASN A 752 69.77 27.38 16.08
C ASN A 752 70.25 26.04 16.71
N GLN A 753 70.90 25.10 16.01
CA GLN A 753 71.43 24.95 14.63
C GLN A 753 71.93 23.49 14.39
N GLN A 754 72.31 23.20 13.12
CA GLN A 754 73.36 22.25 12.64
C GLN A 754 73.03 20.73 12.59
N GLU A 755 73.49 19.88 11.66
CA GLU A 755 74.32 19.91 10.43
C GLU A 755 74.27 18.50 9.76
N GLN A 756 74.48 18.41 8.42
CA GLN A 756 75.26 17.40 7.60
C GLN A 756 75.18 15.86 7.89
N ILE A 757 75.39 14.85 6.99
CA ILE A 757 75.79 14.64 5.58
C ILE A 757 75.65 13.11 5.22
N ASP A 758 75.50 12.82 3.92
CA ASP A 758 75.89 11.63 3.10
C ASP A 758 75.05 10.31 2.88
N ARG A 759 74.74 10.13 1.57
CA ARG A 759 74.86 8.95 0.65
C ARG A 759 73.96 7.71 0.87
N HIS A 760 73.27 7.12 -0.12
CA HIS A 760 73.57 6.89 -1.55
C HIS A 760 72.30 6.88 -2.46
N HIS A 761 72.49 7.35 -3.70
CA HIS A 761 71.65 7.24 -4.93
C HIS A 761 72.18 6.04 -5.79
N PRO A 762 71.74 5.75 -7.05
CA PRO A 762 70.77 6.42 -7.94
C PRO A 762 69.77 5.39 -8.58
N LEU A 763 68.73 5.73 -9.36
CA LEU A 763 68.78 6.25 -10.72
C LEU A 763 67.35 6.56 -11.23
N THR A 764 67.15 7.85 -11.55
CA THR A 764 66.60 8.40 -12.82
C THR A 764 65.25 7.92 -13.38
N GLY A 765 64.36 8.77 -13.88
CA GLY A 765 64.46 10.21 -14.11
C GLY A 765 63.30 10.71 -14.98
N ARG A 766 62.68 11.79 -14.49
CA ARG A 766 61.99 12.89 -15.18
C ARG A 766 62.28 13.10 -16.69
N GLN A 767 61.20 13.35 -17.46
CA GLN A 767 60.93 14.48 -18.41
C GLN A 767 61.98 14.79 -19.52
N PRO A 768 61.78 15.73 -20.50
CA PRO A 768 60.61 16.37 -21.14
C PRO A 768 60.76 16.39 -22.73
N PRO A 769 60.60 17.50 -23.51
CA PRO A 769 59.37 18.02 -24.16
C PRO A 769 59.47 18.37 -25.68
N ILE A 770 58.42 19.05 -26.22
CA ILE A 770 58.33 19.88 -27.46
C ILE A 770 58.01 19.05 -28.74
N GLU A 771 57.04 19.35 -29.63
CA GLU A 771 56.72 20.60 -30.34
C GLU A 771 55.32 20.62 -31.04
N VAL A 772 54.98 21.78 -31.57
CA VAL A 772 53.73 22.35 -32.11
C VAL A 772 53.36 21.84 -33.53
N THR A 773 52.08 21.90 -33.94
CA THR A 773 51.58 22.63 -35.16
C THR A 773 50.10 22.30 -35.52
N VAL A 774 49.33 23.35 -35.80
CA VAL A 774 47.96 23.37 -36.36
C VAL A 774 48.04 23.65 -37.86
N THR A 775 47.17 23.05 -38.69
CA THR A 775 46.80 23.66 -39.99
C THR A 775 45.41 23.22 -40.47
N LEU A 776 44.64 24.21 -40.94
CA LEU A 776 43.31 24.14 -41.53
C LEU A 776 43.35 23.81 -43.03
N SER A 777 42.29 23.17 -43.57
CA SER A 777 41.78 23.47 -44.93
C SER A 777 40.39 22.87 -45.22
N ILE A 778 39.64 23.61 -46.05
CA ILE A 778 38.20 23.48 -46.40
C ILE A 778 38.02 22.65 -47.71
N PRO A 779 36.80 22.47 -48.32
CA PRO A 779 36.19 21.19 -48.73
C PRO A 779 36.30 20.95 -50.27
N PRO A 780 35.70 19.90 -50.93
CA PRO A 780 34.26 19.93 -51.32
C PRO A 780 33.54 18.58 -51.67
N ARG A 781 32.20 18.68 -51.77
CA ARG A 781 31.12 18.03 -52.58
C ARG A 781 31.27 16.70 -53.38
N PHE A 782 30.07 16.07 -53.52
CA PHE A 782 29.49 15.19 -54.57
C PHE A 782 29.62 13.63 -54.49
N ARG A 783 28.46 13.00 -54.22
CA ARG A 783 27.79 11.79 -54.81
C ARG A 783 28.47 11.04 -55.99
N PRO A 784 28.01 9.82 -56.40
CA PRO A 784 27.72 8.53 -55.71
C PRO A 784 28.25 7.30 -56.54
N PHE A 785 27.74 6.08 -56.27
CA PHE A 785 27.68 4.88 -57.14
C PHE A 785 28.80 3.79 -57.14
N THR A 786 28.28 2.54 -57.13
CA THR A 786 28.76 1.25 -57.69
C THR A 786 30.01 0.58 -57.12
N LEU A 787 29.98 -0.69 -56.64
CA LEU A 787 29.63 -2.01 -57.22
C LEU A 787 30.90 -2.77 -57.65
N ALA A 788 30.90 -4.10 -57.41
CA ALA A 788 31.85 -5.14 -57.84
C ALA A 788 33.11 -5.32 -56.96
N ALA A 789 33.66 -6.53 -56.75
CA ALA A 789 33.23 -7.91 -56.99
C ALA A 789 34.33 -8.86 -56.47
N ARG A 790 33.92 -10.09 -56.11
CA ARG A 790 34.62 -11.41 -56.27
C ARG A 790 35.93 -11.63 -55.48
N ALA A 791 36.26 -12.83 -54.99
CA ALA A 791 35.84 -14.23 -55.23
C ALA A 791 36.01 -15.03 -53.91
N GLY A 792 35.19 -16.04 -53.56
CA GLY A 792 35.10 -17.39 -54.16
C GLY A 792 36.01 -18.34 -53.33
N VAL A 793 35.54 -19.44 -52.70
CA VAL A 793 35.01 -20.70 -53.26
C VAL A 793 34.52 -21.57 -52.07
N ALA A 794 33.22 -21.91 -51.98
CA ALA A 794 32.59 -23.24 -52.18
C ALA A 794 32.65 -24.21 -50.96
N ARG A 795 31.77 -25.18 -50.69
CA ARG A 795 30.53 -25.74 -51.29
C ARG A 795 29.95 -26.72 -50.25
N LEU A 796 28.63 -26.72 -49.99
CA LEU A 796 27.72 -27.89 -49.94
C LEU A 796 26.38 -27.57 -49.22
N LEU A 797 25.43 -27.10 -50.03
CA LEU A 797 23.98 -27.40 -50.12
C LEU A 797 23.33 -28.14 -48.93
N SER A 798 22.30 -27.66 -48.22
CA SER A 798 21.00 -27.06 -48.56
C SER A 798 20.00 -27.97 -49.30
N THR A 799 18.85 -28.22 -48.67
CA THR A 799 17.47 -28.11 -49.21
C THR A 799 16.51 -28.38 -48.03
N SER A 800 15.40 -27.70 -47.79
CA SER A 800 14.74 -26.60 -48.49
C SER A 800 13.76 -25.92 -47.52
N SER A 801 13.70 -24.59 -47.62
CA SER A 801 12.76 -23.68 -46.96
C SER A 801 11.93 -23.00 -48.05
N ARG A 802 10.60 -22.94 -47.90
CA ARG A 802 9.69 -21.94 -48.51
C ARG A 802 8.39 -21.95 -47.70
N LEU A 803 7.66 -20.87 -47.46
CA LEU A 803 7.85 -19.42 -47.53
C LEU A 803 6.64 -18.87 -46.76
N TYR A 804 6.86 -17.94 -45.84
CA TYR A 804 5.79 -17.14 -45.26
C TYR A 804 5.45 -16.03 -46.27
N ALA A 805 4.19 -15.98 -46.70
CA ALA A 805 3.60 -14.81 -47.33
C ALA A 805 2.36 -14.42 -46.52
N SER A 806 2.31 -13.13 -46.22
CA SER A 806 1.29 -12.39 -45.51
C SER A 806 -0.10 -12.51 -46.14
N HIS A 807 -1.10 -12.90 -45.36
CA HIS A 807 -2.49 -12.47 -45.55
C HIS A 807 -3.20 -12.37 -44.19
N THR A 808 -3.59 -11.15 -43.87
CA THR A 808 -4.65 -10.80 -42.90
C THR A 808 -6.00 -11.32 -43.40
N PRO A 809 -6.79 -12.05 -42.59
CA PRO A 809 -8.20 -12.25 -42.88
C PRO A 809 -9.07 -11.22 -42.13
N PRO A 810 -10.17 -10.74 -42.74
CA PRO A 810 -11.13 -9.85 -42.09
C PRO A 810 -12.08 -10.62 -41.16
N ALA A 811 -12.73 -9.86 -40.27
CA ALA A 811 -13.66 -10.31 -39.24
C ALA A 811 -14.83 -11.19 -39.76
N PRO A 812 -15.34 -12.15 -38.97
CA PRO A 812 -16.52 -12.91 -39.36
C PRO A 812 -17.81 -12.17 -38.96
N SER A 813 -18.66 -11.90 -39.96
CA SER A 813 -20.08 -11.61 -39.79
C SER A 813 -20.85 -12.90 -39.49
N TYR A 814 -21.85 -12.80 -38.62
CA TYR A 814 -22.85 -13.84 -38.36
C TYR A 814 -23.67 -14.15 -39.62
N GLY A 815 -24.00 -15.42 -39.85
CA GLY A 815 -24.98 -15.81 -40.87
C GLY A 815 -25.11 -17.31 -41.11
N SER A 816 -26.28 -17.84 -40.74
CA SER A 816 -26.95 -19.08 -41.20
C SER A 816 -26.31 -20.44 -40.90
N ALA A 817 -26.95 -21.13 -39.96
CA ALA A 817 -27.03 -22.57 -39.91
C ALA A 817 -27.86 -23.09 -41.10
N GLU A 818 -27.19 -23.63 -42.11
CA GLU A 818 -27.73 -24.61 -43.08
C GLU A 818 -26.53 -25.04 -43.93
N LEU A 819 -25.99 -26.26 -43.75
CA LEU A 819 -25.08 -27.00 -44.68
C LEU A 819 -24.26 -28.14 -44.03
N LEU A 820 -24.59 -28.58 -42.80
CA LEU A 820 -24.02 -29.81 -42.21
C LEU A 820 -24.97 -31.03 -42.29
N ARG A 821 -25.74 -31.12 -43.38
CA ARG A 821 -26.46 -32.35 -43.77
C ARG A 821 -26.23 -32.63 -45.25
N ARG A 822 -25.13 -33.32 -45.57
CA ARG A 822 -24.97 -34.30 -46.68
C ARG A 822 -23.49 -34.47 -47.01
N ARG A 823 -22.86 -35.46 -46.39
CA ARG A 823 -21.86 -36.33 -47.03
C ARG A 823 -21.48 -37.48 -46.10
N TYR A 824 -22.40 -38.42 -45.94
CA TYR A 824 -22.05 -39.80 -45.58
C TYR A 824 -22.36 -40.65 -46.82
N GLN A 825 -21.33 -40.93 -47.61
CA GLN A 825 -21.35 -42.07 -48.54
C GLN A 825 -19.93 -42.52 -48.84
N LYS A 826 -19.70 -43.79 -48.44
CA LYS A 826 -18.72 -44.79 -48.89
C LYS A 826 -17.52 -44.31 -49.73
N ARG A 827 -16.32 -44.56 -49.21
CA ARG A 827 -15.16 -44.98 -50.02
C ARG A 827 -14.48 -46.19 -49.38
N SER A 828 -14.30 -47.21 -50.20
CA SER A 828 -13.63 -48.49 -49.93
C SER A 828 -12.14 -48.30 -49.59
N THR A 829 -11.68 -49.03 -48.58
CA THR A 829 -10.27 -49.16 -48.19
C THR A 829 -9.51 -50.12 -49.10
N PRO A 830 -8.27 -49.83 -49.55
CA PRO A 830 -7.38 -50.83 -50.10
C PRO A 830 -6.66 -51.60 -48.97
N GLU A 831 -6.44 -52.89 -49.16
CA GLU A 831 -5.64 -53.76 -48.28
C GLU A 831 -4.25 -53.16 -48.05
N VAL A 832 -3.89 -52.95 -46.78
CA VAL A 832 -2.56 -52.50 -46.35
C VAL A 832 -1.84 -53.68 -45.72
N ASP A 833 -0.67 -53.99 -46.27
CA ASP A 833 0.22 -55.08 -45.87
C ASP A 833 0.63 -55.00 -44.38
N ALA A 834 0.12 -55.96 -43.60
CA ALA A 834 0.25 -56.08 -42.15
C ALA A 834 1.72 -56.11 -41.65
N LYS A 835 2.70 -56.44 -42.52
CA LYS A 835 4.12 -56.39 -42.16
C LYS A 835 4.63 -54.96 -41.99
N THR A 836 4.12 -54.02 -42.78
CA THR A 836 4.59 -52.62 -42.77
C THR A 836 4.05 -51.85 -41.56
N GLU A 837 2.84 -52.18 -41.13
CA GLU A 837 2.22 -51.59 -39.95
C GLU A 837 2.86 -52.11 -38.65
N ARG A 838 3.20 -53.40 -38.59
CA ARG A 838 3.94 -53.99 -37.46
C ARG A 838 5.34 -53.37 -37.31
N ALA A 839 6.04 -53.10 -38.42
CA ALA A 839 7.35 -52.43 -38.39
C ALA A 839 7.26 -50.97 -37.89
N ARG A 840 6.21 -50.22 -38.28
CA ARG A 840 5.97 -48.85 -37.78
C ARG A 840 5.59 -48.83 -36.30
N THR A 841 4.80 -49.80 -35.85
CA THR A 841 4.41 -49.94 -34.44
C THR A 841 5.61 -50.28 -33.56
N ILE A 842 6.47 -51.21 -34.00
CA ILE A 842 7.72 -51.54 -33.30
C ILE A 842 8.65 -50.31 -33.27
N LYS A 843 8.73 -49.53 -34.35
CA LYS A 843 9.54 -48.30 -34.38
C LYS A 843 9.00 -47.22 -33.43
N ARG A 844 7.68 -47.08 -33.31
CA ARG A 844 7.02 -46.17 -32.34
C ARG A 844 7.21 -46.63 -30.90
N MET A 845 7.13 -47.93 -30.62
CA MET A 845 7.38 -48.51 -29.30
C MET A 845 8.85 -48.38 -28.87
N LYS A 846 9.79 -48.54 -29.80
CA LYS A 846 11.22 -48.27 -29.54
C LYS A 846 11.46 -46.79 -29.25
N LEU A 847 10.84 -45.89 -30.02
CA LEU A 847 10.94 -44.44 -29.80
C LEU A 847 10.34 -44.01 -28.45
N SER A 848 9.23 -44.62 -28.02
CA SER A 848 8.65 -44.36 -26.69
C SER A 848 9.50 -44.95 -25.56
N GLY A 849 10.12 -46.12 -25.77
CA GLY A 849 11.06 -46.72 -24.84
C GLY A 849 12.30 -45.85 -24.60
N TYR A 850 12.89 -45.30 -25.68
CA TYR A 850 13.99 -44.33 -25.56
C TYR A 850 13.55 -43.03 -24.89
N GLY A 851 12.32 -42.57 -25.14
CA GLY A 851 11.75 -41.40 -24.46
C GLY A 851 11.59 -41.61 -22.95
N ILE A 852 11.12 -42.78 -22.53
CA ILE A 852 10.97 -43.13 -21.10
C ILE A 852 12.35 -43.25 -20.44
N ALA A 853 13.32 -43.92 -21.08
CA ALA A 853 14.68 -44.02 -20.55
C ALA A 853 15.37 -42.64 -20.43
N ALA A 854 15.18 -41.76 -21.42
CA ALA A 854 15.69 -40.38 -21.37
C ALA A 854 15.03 -39.55 -20.26
N CYS A 855 13.72 -39.72 -20.03
CA CYS A 855 13.03 -39.09 -18.90
C CYS A 855 13.51 -39.62 -17.54
N THR A 856 13.74 -40.93 -17.41
CA THR A 856 14.27 -41.54 -16.18
C THR A 856 15.71 -41.08 -15.90
N LEU A 857 16.56 -41.01 -16.92
CA LEU A 857 17.93 -40.47 -16.80
C LEU A 857 17.93 -38.98 -16.49
N ALA A 858 16.99 -38.20 -17.03
CA ALA A 858 16.83 -36.79 -16.68
C ALA A 858 16.36 -36.63 -15.22
N ILE A 859 15.46 -37.49 -14.72
CA ILE A 859 15.02 -37.49 -13.32
C ILE A 859 16.19 -37.86 -12.39
N ILE A 860 16.97 -38.89 -12.71
CA ILE A 860 18.15 -39.30 -11.94
C ILE A 860 19.23 -38.20 -11.97
N GLY A 861 19.48 -37.60 -13.13
CA GLY A 861 20.41 -36.47 -13.26
C GLY A 861 19.95 -35.22 -12.50
N THR A 862 18.64 -34.99 -12.37
CA THR A 862 18.09 -33.88 -11.58
C THR A 862 18.18 -34.13 -10.08
N ILE A 863 18.10 -35.40 -9.65
CA ILE A 863 18.32 -35.82 -8.25
C ILE A 863 19.81 -35.72 -7.88
N ALA A 864 20.71 -36.00 -8.83
CA ALA A 864 22.17 -35.93 -8.62
C ALA A 864 22.76 -34.51 -8.67
N LEU A 865 22.07 -33.53 -9.26
CA LEU A 865 22.54 -32.15 -9.42
C LEU A 865 21.94 -31.17 -8.39
N TYR A 866 21.26 -31.66 -7.35
CA TYR A 866 20.86 -30.83 -6.23
C TYR A 866 22.05 -30.66 -5.26
N PRO A 867 22.53 -29.43 -5.00
CA PRO A 867 23.46 -29.23 -3.91
C PRO A 867 22.73 -29.47 -2.58
N GLN A 868 23.14 -30.49 -1.83
CA GLN A 868 22.99 -30.51 -0.39
C GLN A 868 24.05 -29.57 0.19
N ASP A 869 23.62 -28.51 0.86
CA ASP A 869 24.28 -27.82 2.00
C ASP A 869 23.37 -26.64 2.42
N ALA A 870 23.11 -26.34 3.70
CA ALA A 870 23.98 -26.49 4.86
C ALA A 870 23.27 -27.12 6.08
N GLN A 871 23.86 -28.20 6.59
CA GLN A 871 23.86 -28.53 8.02
C GLN A 871 24.95 -27.67 8.69
N SER A 872 24.64 -27.01 9.80
CA SER A 872 25.66 -26.46 10.70
C SER A 872 25.76 -27.35 11.93
N ASP A 873 26.90 -28.04 12.01
CA ASP A 873 27.51 -28.79 13.11
C ASP A 873 26.75 -28.94 14.45
N HIS A 874 26.28 -30.15 14.69
CA HIS A 874 26.06 -30.69 16.03
C HIS A 874 27.30 -31.47 16.47
N LYS A 875 27.96 -31.03 17.55
CA LYS A 875 28.79 -31.91 18.39
C LYS A 875 27.99 -32.29 19.65
N SER A 876 27.63 -33.56 19.74
CA SER A 876 27.24 -34.26 20.99
C SER A 876 28.50 -34.47 21.84
N ASN A 877 28.53 -34.57 23.17
CA ASN A 877 27.64 -35.18 24.16
C ASN A 877 27.96 -34.56 25.54
N THR A 878 27.04 -34.61 26.50
CA THR A 878 27.12 -35.41 27.75
C THR A 878 25.97 -35.01 28.68
N ILE A 879 25.16 -35.98 29.07
CA ILE A 879 24.13 -35.86 30.13
C ILE A 879 24.83 -35.94 31.49
N LYS A 880 24.52 -35.01 32.42
CA LYS A 880 24.72 -35.19 33.87
C LYS A 880 23.56 -34.59 34.66
N LEU A 881 23.17 -35.37 35.68
CA LEU A 881 22.07 -35.17 36.63
C LEU A 881 22.27 -33.96 37.58
N ASP A 882 21.14 -33.52 38.16
CA ASP A 882 20.96 -32.43 39.13
C ASP A 882 21.67 -32.61 40.49
N ALA A 883 22.09 -31.47 41.08
CA ALA A 883 21.91 -31.01 42.49
C ALA A 883 22.92 -29.89 42.84
N PRO A 884 22.77 -29.09 43.93
CA PRO A 884 21.66 -28.31 44.50
C PRO A 884 22.02 -26.77 44.52
N PRO A 885 21.17 -25.84 45.03
CA PRO A 885 21.35 -24.40 44.78
C PRO A 885 22.41 -23.76 45.70
N SER A 886 23.32 -22.98 45.13
CA SER A 886 24.22 -22.12 45.91
C SER A 886 23.53 -20.80 46.26
N ILE A 887 23.31 -20.62 47.56
CA ILE A 887 22.86 -19.41 48.23
C ILE A 887 23.99 -18.37 48.22
N ALA A 888 23.80 -17.26 47.49
CA ALA A 888 24.31 -15.91 47.75
C ALA A 888 24.11 -15.06 46.46
N GLY A 889 23.37 -13.97 46.40
CA GLY A 889 22.71 -13.19 47.44
C GLY A 889 21.31 -12.76 47.01
N ALA A 890 20.41 -12.83 47.98
CA ALA A 890 19.12 -12.19 47.96
C ALA A 890 19.32 -10.67 48.00
N LEU A 891 18.79 -9.99 46.98
CA LEU A 891 18.24 -8.65 47.08
C LEU A 891 16.85 -8.72 46.45
N ASP A 892 15.87 -8.25 47.20
CA ASP A 892 14.44 -8.52 47.08
C ASP A 892 13.89 -8.45 45.65
N LYS A 893 13.46 -9.60 45.12
CA LYS A 893 12.46 -9.62 44.05
C LYS A 893 11.12 -9.77 44.73
N VAL A 894 10.43 -8.65 44.90
CA VAL A 894 8.98 -8.64 45.15
C VAL A 894 8.33 -9.48 44.06
N GLU A 895 7.64 -10.55 44.46
CA GLU A 895 6.90 -11.41 43.56
C GLU A 895 5.68 -10.63 43.03
N VAL A 896 5.84 -10.01 41.86
CA VAL A 896 4.76 -9.23 41.25
C VAL A 896 3.80 -10.17 40.55
N GLU A 897 2.60 -10.37 41.12
CA GLU A 897 1.52 -11.12 40.48
C GLU A 897 1.19 -10.48 39.12
N GLN A 898 1.42 -11.23 38.04
CA GLN A 898 1.30 -10.77 36.67
C GLN A 898 -0.06 -11.13 36.10
N VAL A 899 -0.84 -10.12 35.67
CA VAL A 899 -2.11 -10.33 34.98
C VAL A 899 -1.83 -10.70 33.52
N PRO A 900 -2.23 -11.91 33.07
CA PRO A 900 -2.04 -12.33 31.69
C PRO A 900 -2.99 -11.54 30.77
N THR A 901 -2.44 -10.98 29.70
CA THR A 901 -3.18 -10.12 28.75
C THR A 901 -4.01 -10.90 27.72
N GLY A 902 -4.24 -12.20 27.96
CA GLY A 902 -5.08 -13.06 27.11
C GLY A 902 -4.55 -13.36 25.70
N THR A 903 -3.31 -12.97 25.38
CA THR A 903 -2.67 -13.25 24.08
C THR A 903 -1.18 -13.54 24.26
N SER A 904 -0.64 -14.56 23.58
CA SER A 904 0.76 -15.04 23.76
C SER A 904 1.86 -14.07 23.28
N THR A 905 1.50 -12.88 22.78
CA THR A 905 2.43 -11.94 22.14
C THR A 905 2.59 -10.61 22.89
N ILE A 906 1.91 -10.44 24.04
CA ILE A 906 1.80 -9.18 24.77
C ILE A 906 2.39 -9.32 26.19
N PRO A 907 3.21 -8.35 26.64
CA PRO A 907 3.78 -8.37 27.99
C PRO A 907 2.69 -8.32 29.07
N THR A 908 3.00 -8.91 30.22
CA THR A 908 2.12 -8.95 31.39
C THR A 908 2.00 -7.58 32.05
N PHE A 909 0.88 -7.37 32.75
CA PHE A 909 0.64 -6.17 33.55
C PHE A 909 0.68 -6.54 35.03
N PRO A 910 1.48 -5.85 35.84
CA PRO A 910 1.51 -6.10 37.27
C PRO A 910 0.19 -5.68 37.92
N ARG A 911 -0.29 -6.44 38.91
CA ARG A 911 -1.53 -6.09 39.63
C ARG A 911 -1.40 -4.81 40.43
N THR A 912 -0.21 -4.56 40.99
CA THR A 912 0.15 -3.34 41.70
C THR A 912 1.45 -2.75 41.16
N ILE A 913 1.57 -1.42 41.20
CA ILE A 913 2.80 -0.70 40.88
C ILE A 913 3.08 0.36 41.95
N HIS A 914 4.35 0.58 42.26
CA HIS A 914 4.78 1.68 43.12
C HIS A 914 5.25 2.84 42.24
N ILE A 915 4.86 4.08 42.54
CA ILE A 915 5.32 5.28 41.82
C ILE A 915 5.81 6.33 42.82
N SER A 916 7.11 6.59 42.84
CA SER A 916 7.72 7.71 43.58
C SER A 916 7.38 9.05 42.92
N THR A 917 7.08 10.05 43.72
CA THR A 917 6.73 11.40 43.26
C THR A 917 7.94 12.26 42.86
N ASP A 918 9.18 11.84 43.14
CA ASP A 918 10.40 12.54 42.69
C ASP A 918 11.50 11.59 42.16
N ALA A 919 12.26 12.08 41.18
CA ALA A 919 13.38 11.35 40.55
C ALA A 919 14.66 11.45 41.42
N PRO A 920 15.54 10.43 41.44
CA PRO A 920 16.84 10.53 42.11
C PRO A 920 17.73 11.58 41.42
N SER A 921 18.37 12.45 42.22
CA SER A 921 19.33 13.46 41.76
C SER A 921 20.57 12.82 41.09
N PRO A 922 21.18 13.41 40.04
CA PRO A 922 22.32 12.82 39.34
C PRO A 922 23.68 13.00 40.04
N THR A 923 23.74 13.42 41.30
CA THR A 923 25.01 13.79 41.98
C THR A 923 25.31 12.85 43.16
N PRO A 924 26.50 12.23 43.24
CA PRO A 924 26.86 11.30 44.33
C PRO A 924 27.14 11.95 45.71
N ALA A 925 26.60 13.13 46.02
CA ALA A 925 27.05 13.93 47.17
C ALA A 925 25.94 14.41 48.12
N ALA A 926 24.69 13.96 47.97
CA ALA A 926 23.61 14.31 48.89
C ALA A 926 22.77 13.08 49.25
N ALA A 927 23.42 12.06 49.81
CA ALA A 927 22.76 10.96 50.51
C ALA A 927 22.70 11.31 52.00
N ASN A 928 21.74 12.17 52.38
CA ASN A 928 21.20 12.30 53.73
C ASN A 928 20.18 13.45 53.74
N GLU A 929 19.00 13.21 53.17
CA GLU A 929 17.74 13.88 53.57
C GLU A 929 16.56 13.12 52.94
N GLY A 930 15.50 12.90 53.73
CA GLY A 930 14.62 11.72 53.67
C GLY A 930 13.83 11.47 52.38
N THR A 931 13.85 10.21 51.94
CA THR A 931 13.02 9.68 50.84
C THR A 931 11.58 9.50 51.34
N GLN A 932 10.61 10.22 50.78
CA GLN A 932 9.18 9.94 51.00
C GLN A 932 8.77 8.60 50.35
N PRO A 933 7.76 7.89 50.90
CA PRO A 933 7.43 6.53 50.50
C PRO A 933 6.77 6.45 49.13
N ASP A 934 7.13 5.41 48.38
CA ASP A 934 6.52 4.99 47.12
C ASP A 934 5.00 4.77 47.28
N VAL A 935 4.17 5.51 46.53
CA VAL A 935 2.71 5.33 46.56
C VAL A 935 2.34 4.09 45.74
N GLU A 936 1.60 3.16 46.35
CA GLU A 936 1.07 1.97 45.69
C GLU A 936 -0.18 2.29 44.86
N TYR A 937 -0.21 1.77 43.64
CA TYR A 937 -1.34 1.85 42.73
C TYR A 937 -1.81 0.45 42.32
N GLN A 938 -3.13 0.25 42.26
CA GLN A 938 -3.77 -1.00 41.85
C GLN A 938 -4.31 -0.90 40.41
N LEU A 939 -4.13 -1.96 39.62
CA LEU A 939 -4.67 -2.08 38.27
C LEU A 939 -6.21 -2.20 38.30
N VAL A 940 -6.88 -1.24 37.68
CA VAL A 940 -8.35 -1.19 37.56
C VAL A 940 -8.83 -1.97 36.33
N GLY A 941 -8.17 -1.76 35.19
CA GLY A 941 -8.55 -2.40 33.93
C GLY A 941 -7.51 -2.19 32.84
N LEU A 942 -7.53 -3.04 31.83
CA LEU A 942 -6.57 -2.98 30.73
C LEU A 942 -7.23 -3.28 29.39
N GLY A 943 -6.65 -2.77 28.32
CA GLY A 943 -7.10 -3.09 26.98
C GLY A 943 -6.11 -2.75 25.90
N ILE A 944 -6.37 -3.31 24.72
CA ILE A 944 -5.49 -3.15 23.57
C ILE A 944 -6.00 -1.98 22.73
N ARG A 945 -5.11 -1.02 22.42
CA ARG A 945 -5.39 -0.03 21.38
C ARG A 945 -5.23 -0.69 20.03
N THR A 946 -6.30 -0.74 19.25
CA THR A 946 -6.27 -1.14 17.84
C THR A 946 -6.58 0.04 16.94
N VAL A 947 -5.93 0.11 15.78
CA VAL A 947 -6.35 1.03 14.70
C VAL A 947 -7.48 0.35 13.93
N SER A 948 -8.69 0.93 14.01
CA SER A 948 -9.96 0.36 13.55
C SER A 948 -9.99 -0.02 12.07
N LEU A 949 -9.23 0.65 11.20
CA LEU A 949 -9.18 0.36 9.76
C LEU A 949 -8.38 -0.91 9.41
N LEU A 950 -7.45 -1.33 10.29
CA LEU A 950 -6.47 -2.40 9.98
C LEU A 950 -6.37 -3.49 11.06
N SER A 951 -7.16 -3.40 12.14
CA SER A 951 -7.07 -4.27 13.33
C SER A 951 -5.65 -4.39 13.89
N ILE A 952 -4.84 -3.35 13.68
CA ILE A 952 -3.43 -3.28 14.06
C ILE A 952 -3.37 -2.92 15.54
N GLN A 953 -2.90 -3.84 16.38
CA GLN A 953 -2.65 -3.59 17.81
C GLN A 953 -1.44 -2.67 17.98
N VAL A 954 -1.62 -1.48 18.55
CA VAL A 954 -0.58 -0.44 18.67
C VAL A 954 0.18 -0.59 19.98
N TYR A 955 -0.55 -0.58 21.09
CA TYR A 955 -0.05 -0.75 22.44
C TYR A 955 -1.16 -1.34 23.31
N VAL A 956 -0.77 -1.88 24.46
CA VAL A 956 -1.68 -2.21 25.55
C VAL A 956 -1.59 -1.11 26.58
N VAL A 957 -2.74 -0.69 27.09
CA VAL A 957 -2.87 0.33 28.12
C VAL A 957 -3.58 -0.27 29.32
N GLY A 958 -3.03 -0.06 30.50
CA GLY A 958 -3.66 -0.40 31.77
C GLY A 958 -3.85 0.86 32.62
N MET A 959 -5.04 1.04 33.17
CA MET A 959 -5.35 2.10 34.12
C MET A 959 -5.11 1.62 35.54
N TYR A 960 -4.44 2.43 36.33
CA TYR A 960 -4.18 2.21 37.73
C TYR A 960 -4.73 3.36 38.57
N ILE A 961 -5.11 3.07 39.81
CA ILE A 961 -5.54 4.05 40.82
C ILE A 961 -4.72 3.86 42.09
N ALA A 962 -4.36 4.95 42.78
CA ALA A 962 -3.69 4.83 44.07
C ALA A 962 -4.58 4.07 45.06
N THR A 963 -4.03 3.08 45.75
CA THR A 963 -4.82 2.21 46.65
C THR A 963 -5.52 3.01 47.75
N SER A 964 -4.92 4.13 48.19
CA SER A 964 -5.50 5.06 49.16
C SER A 964 -6.67 5.90 48.64
N ASP A 965 -6.85 6.01 47.31
CA ASP A 965 -7.87 6.88 46.70
C ASP A 965 -9.08 6.09 46.17
N ILE A 966 -9.09 4.75 46.31
CA ILE A 966 -10.17 3.88 45.85
C ILE A 966 -11.51 4.23 46.53
N ALA A 967 -11.49 4.53 47.83
CA ALA A 967 -12.69 4.92 48.57
C ALA A 967 -13.31 6.21 48.02
N ALA A 968 -12.47 7.20 47.69
CA ALA A 968 -12.91 8.46 47.09
C ALA A 968 -13.48 8.26 45.67
N LEU A 969 -12.89 7.36 44.87
CA LEU A 969 -13.46 6.99 43.58
C LEU A 969 -14.83 6.31 43.73
N GLN A 970 -14.95 5.38 44.68
CA GLN A 970 -16.20 4.67 44.95
C GLN A 970 -17.32 5.62 45.36
N GLU A 971 -17.07 6.54 46.29
CA GLU A 971 -18.05 7.54 46.73
C GLU A 971 -18.58 8.36 45.53
N ARG A 972 -17.69 8.85 44.67
CA ARG A 972 -18.07 9.63 43.47
C ARG A 972 -18.87 8.81 42.46
N LEU A 973 -18.53 7.53 42.28
CA LEU A 973 -19.24 6.63 41.38
C LEU A 973 -20.64 6.26 41.92
N VAL A 974 -20.77 6.08 43.23
CA VAL A 974 -22.06 5.80 43.88
C VAL A 974 -22.97 7.03 43.78
N HIS A 975 -22.45 8.22 44.05
CA HIS A 975 -23.20 9.49 43.96
C HIS A 975 -23.66 9.82 42.53
N ALA A 976 -23.06 9.21 41.50
CA ALA A 976 -23.49 9.40 40.11
C ALA A 976 -24.87 8.77 39.81
N VAL A 977 -25.34 7.81 40.62
CA VAL A 977 -26.60 7.08 40.39
C VAL A 977 -27.48 6.86 41.63
N ALA A 978 -26.96 7.04 42.84
CA ALA A 978 -27.66 6.82 44.10
C ALA A 978 -27.68 8.08 44.99
N ASP A 979 -28.54 8.08 46.02
CA ASP A 979 -28.67 9.16 47.01
C ASP A 979 -27.31 9.40 47.73
N PRO A 980 -26.88 10.65 48.00
CA PRO A 980 -25.60 11.00 48.66
C PRO A 980 -25.31 10.35 50.04
N VAL A 981 -26.20 9.52 50.56
CA VAL A 981 -25.99 8.73 51.80
C VAL A 981 -25.53 7.28 51.51
N ALA A 982 -25.64 6.81 50.27
CA ALA A 982 -25.29 5.44 49.90
C ALA A 982 -23.77 5.24 49.78
N THR A 983 -23.25 4.14 50.35
CA THR A 983 -21.82 3.77 50.29
C THR A 983 -21.54 2.60 49.35
N THR A 984 -22.57 1.87 48.91
CA THR A 984 -22.52 0.73 47.98
C THR A 984 -23.78 0.69 47.12
N LEU A 985 -23.71 0.15 45.90
CA LEU A 985 -24.85 0.06 44.98
C LEU A 985 -25.56 -1.29 45.06
N VAL A 986 -26.90 -1.30 45.00
CA VAL A 986 -27.66 -2.55 44.78
C VAL A 986 -27.54 -3.01 43.32
N PRO A 987 -27.78 -4.30 42.98
CA PRO A 987 -27.55 -4.83 41.63
C PRO A 987 -28.25 -4.05 40.50
N GLU A 988 -29.43 -3.50 40.74
CA GLU A 988 -30.16 -2.67 39.77
C GLU A 988 -29.45 -1.32 39.51
N GLU A 989 -28.99 -0.66 40.57
CA GLU A 989 -28.24 0.61 40.49
C GLU A 989 -26.86 0.41 39.86
N LYS A 990 -26.22 -0.73 40.13
CA LYS A 990 -24.98 -1.15 39.46
C LYS A 990 -25.17 -1.28 37.94
N GLY A 991 -26.29 -1.88 37.52
CA GLY A 991 -26.68 -1.95 36.11
C GLY A 991 -26.81 -0.55 35.50
N LYS A 992 -27.50 0.36 36.20
CA LYS A 992 -27.68 1.76 35.78
C LYS A 992 -26.35 2.52 35.69
N LEU A 993 -25.44 2.37 36.66
CA LEU A 993 -24.11 2.99 36.61
C LEU A 993 -23.30 2.47 35.43
N LYS A 994 -23.32 1.16 35.19
CA LYS A 994 -22.61 0.54 34.07
C LYS A 994 -23.11 1.05 32.72
N GLU A 995 -24.42 1.22 32.57
CA GLU A 995 -25.02 1.82 31.37
C GLU A 995 -24.66 3.30 31.23
N LEU A 996 -24.73 4.06 32.34
CA LEU A 996 -24.36 5.48 32.39
C LEU A 996 -22.91 5.71 31.96
N LEU A 997 -21.95 4.94 32.49
CA LEU A 997 -20.54 5.08 32.14
C LEU A 997 -20.22 4.62 30.70
N ARG A 998 -21.10 3.83 30.08
CA ARG A 998 -20.99 3.41 28.66
C ARG A 998 -21.60 4.43 27.69
N ASP A 999 -22.47 5.31 28.19
CA ASP A 999 -23.10 6.34 27.39
C ASP A 999 -22.05 7.35 26.85
N PRO A 1000 -22.03 7.62 25.53
CA PRO A 1000 -21.04 8.53 24.94
C PRO A 1000 -21.05 9.95 25.46
N GLU A 1001 -22.19 10.49 25.87
CA GLU A 1001 -22.34 11.88 26.30
C GLU A 1001 -22.42 11.97 27.82
N ARG A 1002 -23.37 11.24 28.42
CA ARG A 1002 -23.60 11.25 29.87
C ARG A 1002 -22.44 10.63 30.65
N GLY A 1003 -21.84 9.58 30.11
CA GLY A 1003 -20.65 8.97 30.69
C GLY A 1003 -19.43 9.90 30.62
N GLU A 1004 -19.36 10.76 29.60
CA GLU A 1004 -18.30 11.77 29.50
C GLU A 1004 -18.44 12.84 30.57
N ASP A 1005 -19.66 13.25 30.93
CA ASP A 1005 -19.88 14.19 32.03
C ASP A 1005 -19.45 13.60 33.38
N VAL A 1006 -19.85 12.35 33.67
CA VAL A 1006 -19.49 11.67 34.93
C VAL A 1006 -17.98 11.52 35.05
N TRP A 1007 -17.30 10.99 34.03
CA TRP A 1007 -15.85 10.85 34.05
C TRP A 1007 -15.14 12.20 34.05
N ASN A 1008 -15.69 13.22 33.38
CA ASN A 1008 -15.11 14.56 33.39
C ASN A 1008 -15.12 15.15 34.80
N GLU A 1009 -16.22 15.07 35.54
CA GLU A 1009 -16.28 15.55 36.93
C GLU A 1009 -15.38 14.73 37.86
N ILE A 1010 -15.38 13.39 37.76
CA ILE A 1010 -14.50 12.52 38.57
C ILE A 1010 -13.02 12.86 38.37
N VAL A 1011 -12.61 13.10 37.13
CA VAL A 1011 -11.22 13.43 36.80
C VAL A 1011 -10.91 14.88 37.15
N LYS A 1012 -11.83 15.82 36.92
CA LYS A 1012 -11.66 17.24 37.24
C LYS A 1012 -11.54 17.50 38.73
N ASP A 1013 -12.28 16.78 39.56
CA ASP A 1013 -12.24 16.92 41.01
C ASP A 1013 -10.90 16.45 41.58
N ALA A 1014 -10.21 17.35 42.27
CA ALA A 1014 -8.95 17.05 42.95
C ALA A 1014 -9.13 15.91 43.97
N GLY A 1015 -8.12 15.05 44.11
CA GLY A 1015 -8.05 14.01 45.15
C GLY A 1015 -7.96 12.56 44.68
N ILE A 1016 -8.06 12.25 43.38
CA ILE A 1016 -7.89 10.88 42.86
C ILE A 1016 -6.63 10.79 42.01
N ARG A 1017 -5.61 10.11 42.52
CA ARG A 1017 -4.36 9.81 41.81
C ARG A 1017 -4.56 8.59 40.92
N THR A 1018 -4.19 8.73 39.65
CA THR A 1018 -4.34 7.67 38.65
C THR A 1018 -3.14 7.60 37.73
N ALA A 1019 -2.91 6.44 37.12
CA ALA A 1019 -1.83 6.28 36.15
C ALA A 1019 -2.25 5.42 34.96
N PHE A 1020 -1.75 5.75 33.77
CA PHE A 1020 -1.79 4.89 32.61
C PHE A 1020 -0.42 4.28 32.34
N ARG A 1021 -0.35 2.95 32.37
CA ARG A 1021 0.81 2.18 31.94
C ARG A 1021 0.60 1.75 30.49
N ILE A 1022 1.44 2.23 29.58
CA ILE A 1022 1.35 1.97 28.15
C ILE A 1022 2.54 1.13 27.70
N VAL A 1023 2.27 -0.03 27.13
CA VAL A 1023 3.29 -0.95 26.64
C VAL A 1023 3.10 -1.21 25.16
N PRO A 1024 4.02 -0.78 24.29
CA PRO A 1024 3.84 -0.89 22.86
C PRO A 1024 4.05 -2.34 22.42
N THR A 1025 3.17 -2.84 21.55
CA THR A 1025 3.25 -4.22 21.02
C THR A 1025 4.30 -4.35 19.91
N ARG A 1026 4.88 -3.22 19.48
CA ARG A 1026 5.87 -3.04 18.42
C ARG A 1026 6.75 -1.83 18.74
N ASN A 1027 7.92 -1.71 18.12
CA ASN A 1027 8.71 -0.48 18.20
C ASN A 1027 7.89 0.70 17.69
N THR A 1028 7.74 1.73 18.53
CA THR A 1028 7.00 2.97 18.26
C THR A 1028 7.90 4.13 18.68
N ASP A 1029 7.78 5.29 18.04
CA ASP A 1029 8.49 6.48 18.53
C ASP A 1029 7.56 7.37 19.36
N PHE A 1030 8.16 8.09 20.30
CA PHE A 1030 7.43 8.98 21.20
C PHE A 1030 6.67 10.08 20.44
N MET A 1031 7.16 10.50 19.27
CA MET A 1031 6.50 11.53 18.47
C MET A 1031 5.16 11.03 17.92
N HIS A 1032 5.10 9.82 17.35
CA HIS A 1032 3.86 9.26 16.83
C HIS A 1032 2.83 9.05 17.94
N LEU A 1033 3.27 8.60 19.12
CA LEU A 1033 2.39 8.39 20.26
C LEU A 1033 1.87 9.73 20.80
N ARG A 1034 2.78 10.70 21.00
CA ARG A 1034 2.46 12.08 21.37
C ARG A 1034 1.49 12.72 20.39
N ASP A 1035 1.73 12.64 19.08
CA ASP A 1035 0.87 13.25 18.07
C ASP A 1035 -0.53 12.62 18.06
N GLY A 1036 -0.61 11.31 18.40
CA GLY A 1036 -1.89 10.65 18.66
C GLY A 1036 -2.64 11.25 19.85
N PHE A 1037 -1.95 11.47 20.97
CA PHE A 1037 -2.52 12.11 22.16
C PHE A 1037 -2.90 13.56 21.91
N VAL A 1038 -2.04 14.35 21.26
CA VAL A 1038 -2.29 15.73 20.87
C VAL A 1038 -3.57 15.81 20.03
N ARG A 1039 -3.72 14.96 19.01
CA ARG A 1039 -4.96 14.94 18.18
C ARG A 1039 -6.20 14.63 19.01
N GLY A 1040 -6.11 13.68 19.94
CA GLY A 1040 -7.23 13.36 20.84
C GLY A 1040 -7.60 14.54 21.75
N ILE A 1041 -6.60 15.16 22.39
CA ILE A 1041 -6.78 16.33 23.24
C ILE A 1041 -7.39 17.50 22.44
N THR A 1042 -6.86 17.81 21.24
CA THR A 1042 -7.36 18.89 20.39
C THR A 1042 -8.79 18.64 19.89
N ALA A 1043 -9.12 17.39 19.52
CA ALA A 1043 -10.47 17.05 19.08
C ALA A 1043 -11.47 17.23 20.23
N ARG A 1044 -11.11 16.84 21.46
CA ARG A 1044 -11.97 17.02 22.62
C ARG A 1044 -12.07 18.47 23.07
N SER A 1045 -10.97 19.22 23.10
CA SER A 1045 -11.04 20.64 23.42
C SER A 1045 -11.97 21.39 22.46
N ALA A 1046 -11.97 21.02 21.17
CA ALA A 1046 -12.91 21.56 20.19
C ALA A 1046 -14.36 21.13 20.46
N HIS A 1047 -14.60 19.86 20.85
CA HIS A 1047 -15.93 19.38 21.23
C HIS A 1047 -16.48 20.12 22.45
N PHE A 1048 -15.69 20.26 23.52
CA PHE A 1048 -16.09 21.01 24.71
C PHE A 1048 -16.37 22.48 24.38
N ALA A 1049 -15.55 23.11 23.54
CA ALA A 1049 -15.74 24.50 23.16
C ALA A 1049 -16.96 24.74 22.24
N ASN A 1050 -17.22 23.85 21.28
CA ASN A 1050 -18.28 24.04 20.30
C ASN A 1050 -19.64 23.51 20.78
N ASP A 1051 -19.65 22.29 21.33
CA ASP A 1051 -20.89 21.56 21.62
C ASP A 1051 -21.34 21.80 23.06
N LYS A 1052 -20.39 21.84 24.01
CA LYS A 1052 -20.67 22.14 25.43
C LYS A 1052 -20.49 23.63 25.79
N LYS A 1053 -20.10 24.47 24.82
CA LYS A 1053 -19.86 25.92 24.98
C LYS A 1053 -18.86 26.27 26.09
N ASP A 1054 -17.94 25.37 26.39
CA ASP A 1054 -16.90 25.55 27.40
C ASP A 1054 -15.67 26.24 26.77
N ILE A 1055 -15.58 27.56 26.96
CA ILE A 1055 -14.49 28.38 26.42
C ILE A 1055 -13.17 28.22 27.19
N THR A 1056 -13.14 27.44 28.29
CA THR A 1056 -11.94 27.29 29.12
C THR A 1056 -10.76 26.67 28.37
N PHE A 1057 -10.99 26.01 27.23
CA PHE A 1057 -9.93 25.43 26.39
C PHE A 1057 -9.47 26.33 25.23
N GLN A 1058 -10.03 27.53 25.08
CA GLN A 1058 -9.66 28.48 24.01
C GLN A 1058 -8.70 29.59 24.48
N ASN A 1059 -8.28 29.58 25.74
CA ASN A 1059 -7.37 30.60 26.28
C ASN A 1059 -5.89 30.30 25.98
N GLU A 1060 -5.08 31.35 26.06
CA GLU A 1060 -3.64 31.31 25.77
C GLU A 1060 -2.89 30.33 26.69
N SER A 1061 -3.27 30.28 27.98
CA SER A 1061 -2.65 29.38 28.95
C SER A 1061 -2.84 27.89 28.60
N PHE A 1062 -3.95 27.50 27.97
CA PHE A 1062 -4.13 26.13 27.48
C PHE A 1062 -3.20 25.82 26.30
N GLY A 1063 -2.95 26.82 25.45
CA GLY A 1063 -1.97 26.74 24.36
C GLY A 1063 -0.56 26.50 24.88
N GLU A 1064 -0.17 27.21 25.95
CA GLU A 1064 1.11 27.03 26.64
C GLU A 1064 1.23 25.64 27.27
N ALA A 1065 0.19 25.17 27.96
CA ALA A 1065 0.12 23.84 28.55
C ALA A 1065 0.24 22.72 27.49
N MET A 1066 -0.34 22.90 26.30
CA MET A 1066 -0.13 21.98 25.18
C MET A 1066 1.32 22.01 24.67
N GLY A 1067 2.01 23.15 24.79
CA GLY A 1067 3.45 23.26 24.55
C GLY A 1067 4.26 22.45 25.57
N GLU A 1068 3.92 22.57 26.85
CA GLU A 1068 4.53 21.81 27.96
C GLU A 1068 4.36 20.29 27.73
N PHE A 1069 3.15 19.84 27.40
CA PHE A 1069 2.87 18.44 27.06
C PHE A 1069 3.69 17.93 25.87
N LYS A 1070 3.80 18.72 24.79
CA LYS A 1070 4.61 18.32 23.63
C LYS A 1070 6.10 18.21 23.98
N SER A 1071 6.56 19.04 24.90
CA SER A 1071 7.96 19.11 25.35
C SER A 1071 8.32 17.93 26.25
N ALA A 1072 7.38 17.46 27.08
CA ALA A 1072 7.54 16.28 27.95
C ALA A 1072 7.90 14.98 27.19
N PHE A 1073 7.68 14.92 25.87
CA PHE A 1073 8.08 13.80 25.00
C PHE A 1073 9.36 14.09 24.20
N GLY A 1074 10.25 14.94 24.71
CA GLY A 1074 11.61 15.13 24.19
C GLY A 1074 11.78 16.25 23.16
N GLY A 1075 10.91 17.27 23.16
CA GLY A 1075 11.15 18.55 22.46
C GLY A 1075 11.52 18.47 20.96
N GLY A 1076 11.20 17.38 20.26
CA GLY A 1076 11.55 17.17 18.84
C GLY A 1076 12.72 16.22 18.56
N ALA A 1077 13.38 15.65 19.58
CA ALA A 1077 14.36 14.58 19.40
C ALA A 1077 13.66 13.24 19.09
N ARG A 1078 14.11 12.51 18.05
CA ARG A 1078 13.58 11.17 17.67
C ARG A 1078 14.02 10.08 18.66
N ARG A 1079 13.48 10.10 19.89
CA ARG A 1079 13.64 9.01 20.86
C ARG A 1079 12.61 7.91 20.54
N LYS A 1080 13.05 6.64 20.59
CA LYS A 1080 12.22 5.46 20.30
C LYS A 1080 11.78 4.82 21.61
N LEU A 1081 10.54 4.34 21.67
CA LEU A 1081 10.03 3.45 22.71
C LEU A 1081 9.97 2.03 22.11
N ALA A 1082 10.93 1.19 22.49
CA ALA A 1082 11.07 -0.16 21.96
C ALA A 1082 9.97 -1.09 22.47
N LYS A 1083 9.72 -2.19 21.74
CA LYS A 1083 8.80 -3.23 22.18
C LYS A 1083 9.24 -3.77 23.55
N GLY A 1084 8.35 -3.68 24.54
CA GLY A 1084 8.57 -4.15 25.91
C GLY A 1084 9.08 -3.09 26.89
N GLU A 1085 9.38 -1.88 26.42
CA GLU A 1085 9.57 -0.72 27.31
C GLU A 1085 8.20 -0.14 27.68
N VAL A 1086 8.14 0.60 28.77
CA VAL A 1086 6.89 1.09 29.35
C VAL A 1086 6.90 2.62 29.34
N LEU A 1087 5.80 3.21 28.88
CA LEU A 1087 5.51 4.61 29.09
C LEU A 1087 4.47 4.72 30.21
N LEU A 1088 4.81 5.41 31.28
CA LEU A 1088 3.95 5.61 32.43
C LEU A 1088 3.52 7.07 32.52
N LEU A 1089 2.21 7.31 32.47
CA LEU A 1089 1.59 8.63 32.62
C LEU A 1089 0.91 8.65 33.99
N ALA A 1090 1.44 9.39 34.95
CA ALA A 1090 0.88 9.48 36.30
C ALA A 1090 0.26 10.86 36.53
N ARG A 1091 -1.03 10.90 36.89
CA ARG A 1091 -1.76 12.12 37.27
C ARG A 1091 -1.92 12.16 38.78
N ASP A 1092 -1.43 13.23 39.40
CA ASP A 1092 -1.55 13.43 40.84
C ASP A 1092 -2.95 13.93 41.25
N GLY A 1093 -3.16 14.10 42.55
CA GLY A 1093 -4.45 14.55 43.08
C GLY A 1093 -4.83 15.98 42.68
N GLN A 1094 -3.90 16.80 42.18
CA GLN A 1094 -4.19 18.16 41.68
C GLN A 1094 -4.35 18.17 40.15
N GLY A 1095 -4.24 17.01 39.51
CA GLY A 1095 -4.37 16.84 38.08
C GLY A 1095 -3.11 17.12 37.27
N LYS A 1096 -2.00 17.43 37.94
CA LYS A 1096 -0.68 17.55 37.32
C LYS A 1096 -0.21 16.17 36.86
N MET A 1097 0.30 16.11 35.65
CA MET A 1097 0.69 14.86 35.00
C MET A 1097 2.20 14.76 34.86
N THR A 1098 2.78 13.63 35.24
CA THR A 1098 4.20 13.31 35.03
C THR A 1098 4.34 12.13 34.07
N VAL A 1099 5.29 12.25 33.14
CA VAL A 1099 5.59 11.24 32.12
C VAL A 1099 6.91 10.56 32.46
N TRP A 1100 6.89 9.23 32.54
CA TRP A 1100 8.07 8.41 32.81
C TRP A 1100 8.28 7.38 31.70
N GLU A 1101 9.55 7.14 31.37
CA GLU A 1101 9.99 6.02 30.54
C GLU A 1101 10.62 4.98 31.45
N GLU A 1102 10.13 3.74 31.38
CA GLU A 1102 10.66 2.62 32.13
C GLU A 1102 11.24 1.59 31.15
N ASP A 1103 12.52 1.27 31.32
CA ASP A 1103 13.20 0.29 30.48
C ASP A 1103 12.80 -1.15 30.83
N LYS A 1104 13.33 -2.13 30.08
CA LYS A 1104 13.03 -3.55 30.31
C LYS A 1104 13.56 -4.10 31.64
N GLN A 1105 14.47 -3.38 32.28
CA GLN A 1105 15.08 -3.75 33.56
C GLN A 1105 14.37 -3.07 34.74
N GLY A 1106 13.36 -2.24 34.47
CA GLY A 1106 12.58 -1.52 35.48
C GLY A 1106 13.15 -0.16 35.86
N HIS A 1107 14.21 0.33 35.19
CA HIS A 1107 14.76 1.66 35.47
C HIS A 1107 13.85 2.74 34.90
N ARG A 1108 13.44 3.68 35.75
CA ARG A 1108 12.55 4.79 35.39
C ARG A 1108 13.29 6.09 35.19
N VAL A 1109 13.00 6.76 34.08
CA VAL A 1109 13.52 8.09 33.74
C VAL A 1109 12.35 9.05 33.55
N LYS A 1110 12.34 10.15 34.31
CA LYS A 1110 11.34 11.22 34.17
C LYS A 1110 11.56 11.94 32.84
N MET A 1111 10.56 11.95 31.98
CA MET A 1111 10.63 12.61 30.67
C MET A 1111 10.15 14.06 30.72
N GLY A 1112 9.17 14.35 31.58
CA GLY A 1112 8.64 15.69 31.76
C GLY A 1112 7.39 15.71 32.63
N THR A 1113 6.90 16.91 32.88
CA THR A 1113 5.71 17.16 33.71
C THR A 1113 4.84 18.18 32.99
N VAL A 1114 3.52 18.07 33.15
CA VAL A 1114 2.52 19.03 32.68
C VAL A 1114 1.71 19.47 33.88
N THR A 1115 1.78 20.76 34.19
CA THR A 1115 1.16 21.32 35.39
C THR A 1115 -0.34 21.58 35.23
N ASP A 1116 -0.77 21.89 34.02
CA ASP A 1116 -2.18 22.18 33.72
C ASP A 1116 -3.04 20.91 33.72
N GLU A 1117 -3.98 20.84 34.66
CA GLU A 1117 -4.87 19.70 34.84
C GLU A 1117 -5.72 19.41 33.58
N ARG A 1118 -6.06 20.45 32.80
CA ARG A 1118 -6.96 20.34 31.64
C ARG A 1118 -6.38 19.41 30.58
N VAL A 1119 -5.05 19.41 30.42
CA VAL A 1119 -4.36 18.52 29.46
C VAL A 1119 -4.43 17.07 29.93
N GLY A 1120 -4.13 16.82 31.21
CA GLY A 1120 -4.26 15.50 31.82
C GLY A 1120 -5.70 14.98 31.76
N ARG A 1121 -6.68 15.84 32.06
CA ARG A 1121 -8.11 15.53 32.01
C ARG A 1121 -8.56 15.08 30.63
N LEU A 1122 -8.27 15.86 29.59
CA LEU A 1122 -8.65 15.50 28.21
C LEU A 1122 -7.92 14.22 27.72
N LEU A 1123 -6.68 13.99 28.18
CA LEU A 1123 -5.96 12.76 27.86
C LEU A 1123 -6.58 11.53 28.54
N TRP A 1124 -7.07 11.66 29.78
CA TRP A 1124 -7.77 10.59 30.47
C TRP A 1124 -9.12 10.28 29.82
N LEU A 1125 -9.88 11.32 29.48
CA LEU A 1125 -11.15 11.17 28.75
C LEU A 1125 -10.97 10.47 27.39
N ASN A 1126 -9.80 10.62 26.74
CA ASN A 1126 -9.50 9.86 25.52
C ASN A 1126 -9.57 8.34 25.70
N TYR A 1127 -9.48 7.81 26.92
CA TYR A 1127 -9.63 6.38 27.19
C TYR A 1127 -10.92 6.02 27.92
N LEU A 1128 -11.45 6.94 28.73
CA LEU A 1128 -12.56 6.63 29.66
C LEU A 1128 -13.95 6.87 29.06
N ALA A 1129 -14.14 7.90 28.23
CA ALA A 1129 -15.49 8.32 27.84
C ALA A 1129 -15.55 9.04 26.48
N GLY A 1130 -16.75 9.35 25.98
CA GLY A 1130 -16.94 10.02 24.69
C GLY A 1130 -17.24 9.07 23.53
N LYS A 1131 -17.75 9.65 22.43
CA LYS A 1131 -18.12 8.92 21.20
C LYS A 1131 -16.96 8.16 20.55
N ASN A 1132 -15.75 8.72 20.64
CA ASN A 1132 -14.53 8.14 20.08
C ASN A 1132 -13.46 8.00 21.17
N VAL A 1133 -13.36 6.81 21.78
CA VAL A 1133 -12.26 6.48 22.69
C VAL A 1133 -11.07 5.87 21.96
N SER A 1134 -9.90 6.03 22.57
CA SER A 1134 -8.66 5.45 22.11
C SER A 1134 -8.73 3.93 22.19
N SER A 1135 -9.16 3.32 23.29
CA SER A 1135 -9.30 1.86 23.33
C SER A 1135 -10.66 1.47 23.93
N GLU A 1136 -11.55 1.00 23.06
CA GLU A 1136 -12.84 0.45 23.49
C GLU A 1136 -12.68 -0.75 24.44
N PRO A 1137 -11.78 -1.71 24.18
CA PRO A 1137 -11.50 -2.77 25.14
C PRO A 1137 -11.01 -2.25 26.50
N ALA A 1138 -10.16 -1.21 26.52
CA ALA A 1138 -9.68 -0.64 27.78
C ALA A 1138 -10.80 0.06 28.54
N ARG A 1139 -11.66 0.83 27.85
CA ARG A 1139 -12.84 1.45 28.46
C ARG A 1139 -13.73 0.40 29.11
N GLN A 1140 -14.05 -0.68 28.39
CA GLN A 1140 -14.91 -1.75 28.91
C GLN A 1140 -14.29 -2.42 30.12
N SER A 1141 -13.00 -2.77 30.05
CA SER A 1141 -12.29 -3.39 31.18
C SER A 1141 -12.19 -2.47 32.40
N VAL A 1142 -11.98 -1.15 32.21
CA VAL A 1142 -11.95 -0.19 33.31
C VAL A 1142 -13.34 -0.05 33.94
N ILE A 1143 -14.40 0.06 33.13
CA ILE A 1143 -15.78 0.10 33.62
C ILE A 1143 -16.09 -1.16 34.43
N ASP A 1144 -15.74 -2.33 33.91
CA ASP A 1144 -15.94 -3.59 34.61
C ASP A 1144 -15.13 -3.64 35.92
N GLY A 1145 -13.89 -3.17 35.94
CA GLY A 1145 -13.07 -3.12 37.14
C GLY A 1145 -13.56 -2.15 38.21
N VAL A 1146 -14.12 -0.99 37.84
CA VAL A 1146 -14.71 -0.08 38.84
C VAL A 1146 -16.04 -0.58 39.38
N MET A 1147 -16.73 -1.51 38.70
CA MET A 1147 -17.91 -2.17 39.26
C MET A 1147 -17.54 -2.97 40.52
N ASP A 1148 -16.36 -3.61 40.54
CA ASP A 1148 -15.91 -4.39 41.70
C ASP A 1148 -15.70 -3.53 42.96
N TYR A 1149 -15.37 -2.25 42.79
CA TYR A 1149 -15.22 -1.31 43.90
C TYR A 1149 -16.58 -0.93 44.48
N VAL A 1150 -17.56 -0.56 43.65
CA VAL A 1150 -18.90 -0.14 44.12
C VAL A 1150 -19.77 -1.27 44.67
N GLU A 1151 -19.35 -2.52 44.47
CA GLU A 1151 -19.98 -3.73 45.02
C GLU A 1151 -19.55 -4.07 46.46
N ARG A 1152 -18.38 -3.59 46.91
CA ARG A 1152 -17.79 -4.00 48.18
C ARG A 1152 -17.82 -2.85 49.19
N PRO A 1153 -18.27 -3.05 50.44
CA PRO A 1153 -18.04 -2.06 51.50
C PRO A 1153 -16.52 -1.98 51.77
N VAL A 1154 -15.94 -0.78 51.65
CA VAL A 1154 -14.52 -0.55 51.94
C VAL A 1154 -14.30 -0.63 53.45
N GLY A 1155 -13.91 -1.82 53.91
CA GLY A 1155 -13.66 -2.08 55.33
C GLY A 1155 -12.95 -3.39 55.66
N THR A 1156 -12.59 -4.21 54.68
CA THR A 1156 -11.86 -5.47 54.92
C THR A 1156 -10.66 -5.58 53.99
N VAL A 1157 -9.53 -5.03 54.44
CA VAL A 1157 -8.21 -5.45 53.96
C VAL A 1157 -7.68 -6.53 54.91
N ALA A 1158 -7.37 -7.68 54.31
CA ALA A 1158 -6.52 -8.79 54.78
C ALA A 1158 -6.98 -9.62 55.99
N THR A 1159 -7.29 -10.89 55.74
CA THR A 1159 -6.72 -11.97 56.57
C THR A 1159 -6.47 -13.22 55.74
N GLN A 1160 -5.28 -13.76 55.94
CA GLN A 1160 -4.67 -14.96 55.37
C GLN A 1160 -5.59 -16.18 55.34
N VAL A 1161 -5.42 -17.04 54.33
CA VAL A 1161 -5.08 -18.46 54.58
C VAL A 1161 -4.10 -18.94 53.49
N VAL A 1162 -2.93 -19.32 53.99
CA VAL A 1162 -1.77 -20.08 53.48
C VAL A 1162 -1.80 -20.59 52.04
#